data_AF-A0A093KHF9-F1
#
_entry.id   AF-A0A093KHF9-F1
#
_cell.length_a   1.000
_cell.length_b   1.000
_cell.length_c   1.000
_cell.angle_alpha   90.00
_cell.angle_beta   90.00
_cell.angle_gamma   90.00
#
_symmetry.space_group_name_H-M   'P 1'
#
loop_
_entity.id
_entity.type
_entity.pdbx_description
1 polymer ?
#
loop_
_entity_poly.entity_id
_entity_poly.type
_entity_poly.pdbx_seq_one_letter_code
_entity_poly.pdbx_strand_id
1 'polypeptide(L)'
;GGGSNPFQHLEKSAVLQEARVFNETPINPRKCAHILTKILYLINQGEHLGVMEATESFFAMTKLFQSNDPTLRRMCYLTIKEMSSIAEDVIIVTSSLTKDMTGKDDNYRGPAVRALCQITDSTMLQAIERYMKQAIVDKVPSVSSSALVSSLHLLKTSYDVVKRWVNEAQEAASSDNIMVQYHALGLLYHVRKNDRLAVNKMLSKFTRHGLKSPFAYCMMIRVASKLLEEEAGSRDSPLFDFIESCLRNKHEMVVYEAASAIVNLPNCTAKELAPAVSVLQLFCSSPKAALRYAAVRTLNKVAMKHPSAVTACNLDLENLVTDSNRSIATLAITTLLKTGSESSIDRLMKQISSFMSEISDEFKVVVVQAINALCQKYPRKHAVLMNFLFTMLREEGGFEYKRAIVDCIISIIEENSESKETGLSHLCEFIEDCEFTVLATRILHLLGQEGPKTNNPSKYIRFIYNRVVLEHEEVRAGAVSALAKFGAQNEEMLPSILVLLKRCVMDDDNEVRDRATFYLNVLEQKQKALNAGYILNGLTVSIPGLERALHQYTLEPSEKPFDLKSVPLATAPIVEQRAENAPVAVVKQPEKVAATRQEIFQEQLGAIPEFRGLGPLFKSSPEPVALTELETEYVVRCTKHTFVSHMVFQ
;
A
#
# COMPACT_ATOMS: atom_id res chain seq x y z
N GLY A 1 21.23 -10.71 37.27
CA GLY A 1 19.94 -10.35 37.90
C GLY A 1 19.43 -9.10 37.23
N GLY A 2 18.46 -9.23 36.33
CA GLY A 2 17.78 -8.07 35.75
C GLY A 2 16.94 -7.41 36.83
N GLY A 3 17.26 -6.16 37.17
CA GLY A 3 16.47 -5.41 38.14
C GLY A 3 15.04 -5.29 37.62
N SER A 4 14.08 -5.86 38.36
CA SER A 4 12.66 -5.60 38.18
C SER A 4 12.41 -4.10 38.19
N ASN A 5 11.47 -3.62 37.37
CA ASN A 5 11.13 -2.20 37.34
C ASN A 5 10.74 -1.75 38.77
N PRO A 6 11.42 -0.73 39.35
CA PRO A 6 11.19 -0.31 40.73
C PRO A 6 9.76 0.23 40.99
N PHE A 7 8.97 0.42 39.93
CA PHE A 7 7.59 0.92 39.97
C PHE A 7 6.54 -0.15 39.57
N GLN A 8 6.92 -1.42 39.40
CA GLN A 8 6.05 -2.48 38.85
C GLN A 8 4.83 -2.84 39.72
N HIS A 9 4.84 -2.51 41.02
CA HIS A 9 3.78 -2.85 41.97
C HIS A 9 3.28 -1.63 42.77
N LEU A 10 3.14 -0.47 42.10
CA LEU A 10 2.59 0.71 42.73
C LEU A 10 1.06 0.60 42.83
N GLU A 11 0.54 0.80 44.04
CA GLU A 11 -0.90 0.97 44.28
C GLU A 11 -1.29 2.44 44.22
N LYS A 12 -2.32 2.79 43.43
CA LYS A 12 -2.79 4.17 43.24
C LYS A 12 -3.05 4.88 44.58
N SER A 13 -3.81 4.24 45.47
CA SER A 13 -4.19 4.79 46.78
C SER A 13 -2.96 5.09 47.65
N ALA A 14 -1.97 4.20 47.67
CA ALA A 14 -0.73 4.37 48.43
C ALA A 14 0.08 5.56 47.90
N VAL A 15 0.22 5.69 46.57
CA VAL A 15 0.96 6.80 45.96
C VAL A 15 0.29 8.15 46.22
N LEU A 16 -1.05 8.22 46.11
CA LEU A 16 -1.79 9.45 46.42
C LEU A 16 -1.71 9.80 47.92
N GLN A 17 -1.65 8.81 48.81
CA GLN A 17 -1.41 9.05 50.23
C GLN A 17 0.00 9.58 50.49
N GLU A 18 1.01 9.07 49.79
CA GLU A 18 2.38 9.60 49.85
C GLU A 18 2.46 11.06 49.41
N ALA A 19 1.60 11.52 48.48
CA ALA A 19 1.57 12.92 48.01
C ALA A 19 1.31 13.94 49.13
N ARG A 20 0.80 13.52 50.29
CA ARG A 20 0.68 14.38 51.49
C ARG A 20 2.03 14.94 51.96
N VAL A 21 3.14 14.26 51.64
CA VAL A 21 4.52 14.71 51.91
C VAL A 21 4.81 16.07 51.26
N PHE A 22 4.10 16.45 50.19
CA PHE A 22 4.28 17.77 49.55
C PHE A 22 3.93 18.94 50.48
N ASN A 23 3.19 18.68 51.57
CA ASN A 23 2.83 19.68 52.58
C ASN A 23 3.85 19.78 53.74
N GLU A 24 4.86 18.91 53.81
CA GLU A 24 5.87 18.94 54.87
C GLU A 24 6.75 20.20 54.77
N THR A 25 7.14 20.75 55.93
CA THR A 25 8.09 21.87 56.04
C THR A 25 9.23 21.44 56.97
N PRO A 26 10.50 21.38 56.53
CA PRO A 26 11.01 21.77 55.21
C PRO A 26 10.70 20.73 54.10
N ILE A 27 10.55 21.21 52.86
CA ILE A 27 10.34 20.35 51.68
C ILE A 27 11.60 19.53 51.42
N ASN A 28 11.46 18.21 51.26
CA ASN A 28 12.54 17.33 50.81
C ASN A 28 12.46 17.10 49.28
N PRO A 29 13.35 17.71 48.47
CA PRO A 29 13.20 17.68 47.02
C PRO A 29 13.33 16.28 46.41
N ARG A 30 14.21 15.44 46.95
CA ARG A 30 14.43 14.08 46.44
C ARG A 30 13.20 13.19 46.68
N LYS A 31 12.65 13.24 47.89
CA LYS A 31 11.46 12.47 48.25
C LYS A 31 10.24 12.92 47.44
N CYS A 32 10.04 14.24 47.30
CA CYS A 32 8.93 14.78 46.53
C CYS A 32 9.05 14.45 45.03
N ALA A 33 10.25 14.57 44.45
CA ALA A 33 10.48 14.20 43.05
C ALA A 33 10.20 12.71 42.81
N HIS A 34 10.58 11.83 43.74
CA HIS A 34 10.30 10.40 43.64
C HIS A 34 8.79 10.11 43.65
N ILE A 35 8.01 10.79 44.51
CA ILE A 35 6.55 10.64 44.56
C ILE A 35 5.91 11.17 43.26
N LEU A 36 6.35 12.33 42.74
CA LEU A 36 5.89 12.82 41.44
C LEU A 36 6.19 11.83 40.31
N THR A 37 7.35 11.17 40.32
CA THR A 37 7.67 10.10 39.37
C THR A 37 6.71 8.93 39.47
N LYS A 38 6.33 8.50 40.69
CA LYS A 38 5.33 7.45 40.89
C LYS A 38 3.97 7.85 40.32
N ILE A 39 3.51 9.08 40.57
CA ILE A 39 2.25 9.61 40.02
C ILE A 39 2.28 9.60 38.48
N LEU A 40 3.34 10.15 37.88
CA LEU A 40 3.51 10.17 36.44
C LEU A 40 3.63 8.76 35.83
N TYR A 41 4.26 7.83 36.54
CA TYR A 41 4.32 6.44 36.12
C TYR A 41 2.93 5.81 36.05
N LEU A 42 2.10 5.99 37.08
CA LEU A 42 0.71 5.51 37.10
C LEU A 42 -0.10 6.08 35.93
N ILE A 43 -0.04 7.40 35.71
CA ILE A 43 -0.73 8.06 34.59
C ILE A 43 -0.27 7.47 33.25
N ASN A 44 1.04 7.27 33.05
CA ASN A 44 1.58 6.72 31.80
C ASN A 44 1.26 5.23 31.58
N GLN A 45 0.96 4.46 32.63
CA GLN A 45 0.45 3.09 32.50
C GLN A 45 -1.05 3.04 32.15
N GLY A 46 -1.73 4.20 32.09
CA GLY A 46 -3.16 4.30 31.81
C GLY A 46 -4.04 4.19 33.06
N GLU A 47 -3.47 4.31 34.27
CA GLU A 47 -4.25 4.34 35.50
C GLU A 47 -5.06 5.66 35.58
N HIS A 48 -6.37 5.55 35.76
CA HIS A 48 -7.25 6.71 35.82
C HIS A 48 -7.33 7.29 37.24
N LEU A 49 -6.82 8.52 37.38
CA LEU A 49 -7.05 9.35 38.57
C LEU A 49 -8.46 9.96 38.49
N GLY A 50 -9.23 9.87 39.57
CA GLY A 50 -10.50 10.62 39.67
C GLY A 50 -10.24 12.13 39.70
N VAL A 51 -11.19 12.94 39.20
CA VAL A 51 -11.05 14.41 39.14
C VAL A 51 -10.70 15.01 40.51
N MET A 52 -11.37 14.54 41.57
CA MET A 52 -11.11 15.00 42.95
C MET A 52 -9.72 14.59 43.43
N GLU A 53 -9.31 13.34 43.19
CA GLU A 53 -7.97 12.82 43.54
C GLU A 53 -6.85 13.60 42.84
N ALA A 54 -7.04 13.88 41.55
CA ALA A 54 -6.12 14.64 40.73
C ALA A 54 -6.03 16.09 41.22
N THR A 55 -7.17 16.72 41.53
CA THR A 55 -7.25 18.10 42.01
C THR A 55 -6.58 18.27 43.36
N GLU A 56 -6.85 17.39 44.33
CA GLU A 56 -6.20 17.42 45.65
C GLU A 56 -4.68 17.24 45.54
N SER A 57 -4.24 16.27 44.73
CA SER A 57 -2.81 16.01 44.50
C SER A 57 -2.13 17.17 43.79
N PHE A 58 -2.82 17.80 42.84
CA PHE A 58 -2.36 18.98 42.13
C PHE A 58 -2.19 20.17 43.08
N PHE A 59 -3.17 20.43 43.95
CA PHE A 59 -3.09 21.48 44.97
C PHE A 59 -1.94 21.24 45.94
N ALA A 60 -1.74 20.01 46.41
CA ALA A 60 -0.60 19.66 47.27
C ALA A 60 0.74 19.94 46.58
N MET A 61 0.86 19.59 45.30
CA MET A 61 2.05 19.84 44.48
C MET A 61 2.39 21.34 44.36
N THR A 62 1.41 22.25 44.42
CA THR A 62 1.69 23.71 44.28
C THR A 62 2.68 24.24 45.31
N LYS A 63 2.75 23.64 46.52
CA LYS A 63 3.73 24.01 47.55
C LYS A 63 5.17 23.72 47.15
N LEU A 64 5.39 22.76 46.25
CA LEU A 64 6.73 22.38 45.78
C LEU A 64 7.44 23.51 45.01
N PHE A 65 6.69 24.52 44.52
CA PHE A 65 7.25 25.74 43.92
C PHE A 65 8.02 26.63 44.91
N GLN A 66 7.95 26.36 46.22
CA GLN A 66 8.79 27.03 47.22
C GLN A 66 10.24 26.54 47.21
N SER A 67 10.50 25.34 46.69
CA SER A 67 11.85 24.78 46.60
C SER A 67 12.59 25.31 45.37
N ASN A 68 13.84 25.73 45.55
CA ASN A 68 14.72 26.15 44.46
C ASN A 68 15.45 24.99 43.76
N ASP A 69 15.12 23.74 44.08
CA ASP A 69 15.74 22.56 43.46
C ASP A 69 15.32 22.42 41.97
N PRO A 70 16.27 22.44 41.02
CA PRO A 70 15.93 22.40 39.59
C PRO A 70 15.25 21.11 39.14
N THR A 71 15.58 19.98 39.76
CA THR A 71 15.03 18.66 39.39
C THR A 71 13.58 18.59 39.80
N LEU A 72 13.27 18.96 41.05
CA LEU A 72 11.91 19.04 41.56
C LEU A 72 11.07 20.01 40.73
N ARG A 73 11.63 21.18 40.39
CA ARG A 73 10.92 22.18 39.56
C ARG A 73 10.53 21.62 38.20
N ARG A 74 11.44 20.90 37.53
CA ARG A 74 11.15 20.22 36.24
C ARG A 74 10.06 19.16 36.39
N MET A 75 10.08 18.39 37.48
CA MET A 75 9.04 17.40 37.79
C MET A 75 7.68 18.06 38.00
N CYS A 76 7.62 19.22 38.67
CA CYS A 76 6.38 19.98 38.80
C CYS A 76 5.82 20.40 37.43
N TYR A 77 6.65 20.94 36.53
CA TYR A 77 6.18 21.33 35.19
C TYR A 77 5.63 20.14 34.39
N LEU A 78 6.30 18.98 34.46
CA LEU A 78 5.84 17.77 33.78
C LEU A 78 4.50 17.29 34.35
N THR A 79 4.41 17.24 35.68
CA THR A 79 3.18 16.83 36.38
C THR A 79 2.03 17.77 36.11
N ILE A 80 2.27 19.09 36.05
CA ILE A 80 1.25 20.07 35.65
C ILE A 80 0.71 19.75 34.27
N LYS A 81 1.59 19.49 33.29
CA LYS A 81 1.15 19.21 31.92
C LYS A 81 0.26 17.97 31.85
N GLU A 82 0.63 16.89 32.52
CA GLU A 82 -0.13 15.64 32.48
C GLU A 82 -1.44 15.71 33.30
N MET A 83 -1.44 16.42 34.43
CA MET A 83 -2.63 16.53 35.29
C MET A 83 -3.60 17.63 34.87
N SER A 84 -3.17 18.59 34.04
CA SER A 84 -3.98 19.75 33.64
C SER A 84 -5.29 19.42 32.93
N SER A 85 -5.38 18.25 32.29
CA SER A 85 -6.60 17.77 31.62
C SER A 85 -7.55 17.00 32.54
N ILE A 86 -7.13 16.69 33.77
CA ILE A 86 -7.86 15.84 34.73
C ILE A 86 -8.28 16.64 35.97
N ALA A 87 -7.40 17.52 36.45
CA ALA A 87 -7.63 18.35 37.63
C ALA A 87 -8.45 19.61 37.30
N GLU A 88 -9.20 20.10 38.28
CA GLU A 88 -9.91 21.38 38.24
C GLU A 88 -9.04 22.50 38.87
N ASP A 89 -9.42 23.76 38.64
CA ASP A 89 -8.76 24.96 39.22
C ASP A 89 -7.23 25.04 39.02
N VAL A 90 -6.75 24.42 37.94
CA VAL A 90 -5.33 24.33 37.55
C VAL A 90 -4.68 25.72 37.41
N ILE A 91 -5.49 26.76 37.19
CA ILE A 91 -5.06 28.16 37.06
C ILE A 91 -4.31 28.70 38.29
N ILE A 92 -4.41 28.04 39.46
CA ILE A 92 -3.73 28.47 40.69
C ILE A 92 -2.20 28.58 40.53
N VAL A 93 -1.58 27.81 39.64
CA VAL A 93 -0.12 27.86 39.41
C VAL A 93 0.31 28.97 38.44
N THR A 94 -0.63 29.73 37.85
CA THR A 94 -0.35 30.76 36.84
C THR A 94 0.69 31.79 37.31
N SER A 95 0.55 32.30 38.54
CA SER A 95 1.48 33.28 39.10
C SER A 95 2.89 32.71 39.26
N SER A 96 3.00 31.48 39.78
CA SER A 96 4.28 30.76 39.92
C SER A 96 4.95 30.52 38.57
N LEU A 97 4.18 30.09 37.56
CA LEU A 97 4.69 29.88 36.21
C LEU A 97 5.09 31.19 35.53
N THR A 98 4.34 32.28 35.71
CA THR A 98 4.69 33.60 35.16
C THR A 98 5.97 34.14 35.81
N LYS A 99 6.15 33.91 37.12
CA LYS A 99 7.39 34.25 37.83
C LYS A 99 8.58 33.47 37.27
N ASP A 100 8.43 32.17 37.04
CA ASP A 100 9.50 31.33 36.49
C ASP A 100 9.79 31.66 35.01
N MET A 101 8.77 32.06 34.26
CA MET A 101 8.86 32.49 32.86
C MET A 101 9.63 33.80 32.68
N THR A 102 9.45 34.74 33.61
CA THR A 102 10.09 36.06 33.64
C THR A 102 11.36 36.10 34.50
N GLY A 103 11.69 34.98 35.16
CA GLY A 103 12.84 34.84 36.02
C GLY A 103 14.18 34.93 35.27
N LYS A 104 15.28 34.95 36.04
CA LYS A 104 16.65 35.00 35.50
C LYS A 104 17.22 33.63 35.12
N ASP A 105 16.61 32.54 35.59
CA ASP A 105 17.10 31.18 35.35
C ASP A 105 16.52 30.60 34.06
N ASP A 106 17.34 30.57 33.01
CA ASP A 106 16.96 30.06 31.69
C ASP A 106 16.53 28.59 31.69
N ASN A 107 16.91 27.81 32.72
CA ASN A 107 16.45 26.43 32.87
C ASN A 107 14.97 26.33 33.22
N TYR A 108 14.38 27.38 33.80
CA TYR A 108 12.98 27.42 34.21
C TYR A 108 12.10 28.06 33.17
N ARG A 109 12.58 29.11 32.51
CA ARG A 109 11.78 29.95 31.60
C ARG A 109 11.10 29.13 30.50
N GLY A 110 11.86 28.36 29.72
CA GLY A 110 11.31 27.56 28.62
C GLY A 110 10.26 26.52 29.06
N PRO A 111 10.58 25.63 30.03
CA PRO A 111 9.61 24.71 30.60
C PRO A 111 8.37 25.39 31.22
N ALA A 112 8.55 26.51 31.90
CA ALA A 112 7.45 27.29 32.48
C ALA A 112 6.53 27.86 31.39
N VAL A 113 7.07 28.37 30.27
CA VAL A 113 6.25 28.78 29.10
C VAL A 113 5.36 27.63 28.63
N ARG A 114 5.92 26.42 28.48
CA ARG A 114 5.16 25.25 27.99
C ARG A 114 4.08 24.81 28.98
N ALA A 115 4.40 24.77 30.27
CA ALA A 115 3.44 24.42 31.32
C ALA A 115 2.33 25.48 31.41
N LEU A 116 2.67 26.76 31.33
CA LEU A 116 1.71 27.86 31.39
C LEU A 116 0.74 27.82 30.21
N CYS A 117 1.25 27.65 28.98
CA CYS A 117 0.39 27.60 27.80
C CYS A 117 -0.52 26.36 27.76
N GLN A 118 -0.14 25.27 28.44
CA GLN A 118 -0.99 24.08 28.55
C GLN A 118 -2.24 24.32 29.41
N ILE A 119 -2.11 25.15 30.45
CA ILE A 119 -3.20 25.43 31.41
C ILE A 119 -3.96 26.72 31.09
N THR A 120 -3.52 27.47 30.08
CA THR A 120 -4.10 28.76 29.72
C THR A 120 -5.31 28.56 28.83
N ASP A 121 -6.45 29.12 29.23
CA ASP A 121 -7.66 29.18 28.41
C ASP A 121 -7.71 30.42 27.51
N SER A 122 -8.75 30.53 26.70
CA SER A 122 -8.92 31.66 25.77
C SER A 122 -9.09 33.02 26.47
N THR A 123 -9.64 33.04 27.68
CA THR A 123 -9.90 34.26 28.45
C THR A 123 -8.62 34.82 29.07
N MET A 124 -7.77 33.95 29.60
CA MET A 124 -6.51 34.31 30.26
C MET A 124 -5.36 34.53 29.28
N LEU A 125 -5.48 34.05 28.03
CA LEU A 125 -4.42 34.18 27.05
C LEU A 125 -4.01 35.65 26.80
N GLN A 126 -4.96 36.59 26.88
CA GLN A 126 -4.67 38.02 26.75
C GLN A 126 -3.77 38.54 27.88
N ALA A 127 -3.93 38.02 29.11
CA ALA A 127 -3.13 38.43 30.25
C ALA A 127 -1.65 38.02 30.10
N ILE A 128 -1.39 36.91 29.41
CA ILE A 128 -0.03 36.42 29.15
C ILE A 128 0.53 36.83 27.78
N GLU A 129 -0.21 37.60 26.98
CA GLU A 129 0.19 37.96 25.61
C GLU A 129 1.54 38.69 25.56
N ARG A 130 1.72 39.70 26.43
CA ARG A 130 2.97 40.49 26.48
C ARG A 130 4.18 39.60 26.78
N TYR A 131 3.99 38.67 27.71
CA TYR A 131 4.98 37.70 28.16
C TYR A 131 5.35 36.73 27.04
N MET A 132 4.37 36.24 26.29
CA MET A 132 4.59 35.37 25.13
C MET A 132 5.34 36.08 24.01
N LYS A 133 4.97 37.31 23.67
CA LYS A 133 5.68 38.12 22.65
C LYS A 133 7.15 38.28 22.99
N GLN A 134 7.47 38.61 24.24
CA GLN A 134 8.84 38.71 24.72
C GLN A 134 9.58 37.38 24.66
N ALA A 135 8.92 36.29 25.04
CA ALA A 135 9.51 34.95 25.00
C ALA A 135 9.80 34.50 23.56
N ILE A 136 8.96 34.84 22.57
CA ILE A 136 9.15 34.49 21.16
C ILE A 136 10.44 35.09 20.60
N VAL A 137 10.74 36.35 20.90
CA VAL A 137 11.96 37.05 20.41
C VAL A 137 13.13 36.95 21.40
N ASP A 138 13.06 36.03 22.37
CA ASP A 138 14.09 35.90 23.39
C ASP A 138 15.44 35.48 22.79
N LYS A 139 16.53 36.02 23.34
CA LYS A 139 17.89 35.70 22.90
C LYS A 139 18.26 34.24 23.19
N VAL A 140 17.64 33.63 24.20
CA VAL A 140 17.90 32.24 24.59
C VAL A 140 17.07 31.31 23.70
N PRO A 141 17.70 30.49 22.84
CA PRO A 141 16.97 29.71 21.85
C PRO A 141 15.96 28.72 22.44
N SER A 142 16.23 28.16 23.62
CA SER A 142 15.32 27.22 24.28
C SER A 142 14.00 27.89 24.72
N VAL A 143 14.06 29.17 25.12
CA VAL A 143 12.89 29.97 25.54
C VAL A 143 12.07 30.35 24.30
N SER A 144 12.72 30.93 23.29
CA SER A 144 12.09 31.29 22.01
C SER A 144 11.44 30.09 21.33
N SER A 145 12.18 28.99 21.22
CA SER A 145 11.66 27.73 20.67
C SER A 145 10.45 27.20 21.45
N SER A 146 10.49 27.24 22.79
CA SER A 146 9.36 26.83 23.64
C SER A 146 8.14 27.72 23.45
N ALA A 147 8.34 29.03 23.34
CA ALA A 147 7.28 30.00 23.11
C ALA A 147 6.63 29.83 21.74
N LEU A 148 7.43 29.61 20.69
CA LEU A 148 6.94 29.37 19.33
C LEU A 148 6.10 28.09 19.23
N VAL A 149 6.56 26.98 19.81
CA VAL A 149 5.80 25.71 19.84
C VAL A 149 4.54 25.85 20.68
N SER A 150 4.61 26.54 21.83
CA SER A 150 3.43 26.77 22.66
C SER A 150 2.40 27.66 21.96
N SER A 151 2.86 28.68 21.22
CA SER A 151 2.02 29.52 20.37
C SER A 151 1.32 28.70 19.28
N LEU A 152 2.02 27.72 18.70
CA LEU A 152 1.43 26.81 17.70
C LEU A 152 0.31 25.96 18.31
N HIS A 153 0.47 25.46 19.54
CA HIS A 153 -0.60 24.72 20.23
C HIS A 153 -1.81 25.62 20.52
N LEU A 154 -1.55 26.86 20.96
CA LEU A 154 -2.59 27.85 21.26
C LEU A 154 -3.37 28.31 20.02
N LEU A 155 -2.84 28.17 18.81
CA LEU A 155 -3.58 28.48 17.57
C LEU A 155 -4.88 27.67 17.43
N LYS A 156 -4.93 26.45 17.99
CA LYS A 156 -6.14 25.60 17.93
C LYS A 156 -7.29 26.19 18.73
N THR A 157 -6.99 26.81 19.87
CA THR A 157 -8.01 27.31 20.81
C THR A 157 -8.27 28.80 20.63
N SER A 158 -7.24 29.59 20.27
CA SER A 158 -7.28 31.05 20.31
C SER A 158 -6.56 31.70 19.11
N TYR A 159 -7.02 31.38 17.90
CA TYR A 159 -6.41 31.84 16.64
C TYR A 159 -6.24 33.37 16.55
N ASP A 160 -7.26 34.15 16.89
CA ASP A 160 -7.25 35.62 16.75
C ASP A 160 -6.20 36.30 17.65
N VAL A 161 -5.93 35.73 18.81
CA VAL A 161 -4.90 36.24 19.72
C VAL A 161 -3.52 35.97 19.15
N VAL A 162 -3.23 34.72 18.78
CA VAL A 162 -1.90 34.32 18.29
C VAL A 162 -1.58 34.92 16.93
N LYS A 163 -2.59 35.17 16.07
CA LYS A 163 -2.40 35.88 14.79
C LYS A 163 -1.78 37.27 14.95
N ARG A 164 -1.95 37.92 16.12
CA ARG A 164 -1.34 39.23 16.42
C ARG A 164 0.17 39.13 16.71
N TRP A 165 0.73 37.93 16.81
CA TRP A 165 2.15 37.67 17.15
C TRP A 165 3.01 37.40 15.92
N VAL A 166 2.47 37.66 14.72
CA VAL A 166 3.14 37.40 13.44
C VAL A 166 4.42 38.21 13.28
N ASN A 167 4.51 39.41 13.85
CA ASN A 167 5.71 40.25 13.74
C ASN A 167 6.87 39.65 14.54
N GLU A 168 6.60 39.22 15.76
CA GLU A 168 7.56 38.55 16.65
C GLU A 168 8.01 37.21 16.04
N ALA A 169 7.07 36.43 15.51
CA ALA A 169 7.40 35.20 14.79
C ALA A 169 8.22 35.47 13.51
N GLN A 170 7.97 36.58 12.82
CA GLN A 170 8.72 36.98 11.62
C GLN A 170 10.16 37.40 11.93
N GLU A 171 10.37 38.05 13.08
CA GLU A 171 11.69 38.34 13.63
C GLU A 171 12.43 37.05 14.00
N ALA A 172 11.78 36.17 14.77
CA ALA A 172 12.34 34.88 15.19
C ALA A 172 12.69 33.96 14.00
N ALA A 173 11.96 34.04 12.87
CA ALA A 173 12.28 33.29 11.66
C ALA A 173 13.61 33.72 10.99
N SER A 174 14.13 34.89 11.36
CA SER A 174 15.44 35.39 10.91
C SER A 174 16.58 35.00 11.87
N SER A 175 16.28 34.21 12.91
CA SER A 175 17.25 33.73 13.89
C SER A 175 18.29 32.80 13.26
N ASP A 176 19.50 32.85 13.82
CA ASP A 176 20.61 31.98 13.47
C ASP A 176 20.46 30.57 14.04
N ASN A 177 19.59 30.39 15.02
CA ASN A 177 19.35 29.09 15.61
C ASN A 177 18.42 28.22 14.74
N ILE A 178 18.90 27.01 14.43
CA ILE A 178 18.22 26.03 13.58
C ILE A 178 16.76 25.75 14.02
N MET A 179 16.53 25.58 15.32
CA MET A 179 15.22 25.20 15.84
C MET A 179 14.29 26.40 15.96
N VAL A 180 14.82 27.56 16.37
CA VAL A 180 14.03 28.80 16.45
C VAL A 180 13.53 29.19 15.05
N GLN A 181 14.40 29.19 14.04
CA GLN A 181 14.01 29.46 12.66
C GLN A 181 12.94 28.48 12.16
N TYR A 182 13.12 27.19 12.44
CA TYR A 182 12.14 26.16 12.05
C TYR A 182 10.78 26.35 12.72
N HIS A 183 10.73 26.50 14.06
CA HIS A 183 9.48 26.68 14.78
C HIS A 183 8.78 28.00 14.45
N ALA A 184 9.54 29.06 14.19
CA ALA A 184 9.00 30.34 13.77
C ALA A 184 8.34 30.26 12.39
N LEU A 185 9.00 29.61 11.42
CA LEU A 185 8.40 29.33 10.12
C LEU A 185 7.20 28.40 10.22
N GLY A 186 7.26 27.41 11.13
CA GLY A 186 6.16 26.55 11.52
C GLY A 186 4.91 27.36 11.90
N LEU A 187 5.08 28.24 12.89
CA LEU A 187 4.01 29.12 13.37
C LEU A 187 3.49 30.05 12.27
N LEU A 188 4.38 30.72 11.54
CA LEU A 188 4.01 31.63 10.45
C LEU A 188 3.20 30.95 9.36
N TYR A 189 3.60 29.74 8.95
CA TYR A 189 2.85 28.96 7.98
C TYR A 189 1.45 28.61 8.51
N HIS A 190 1.34 28.10 9.74
CA HIS A 190 0.03 27.73 10.29
C HIS A 190 -0.91 28.92 10.52
N VAL A 191 -0.37 30.12 10.78
CA VAL A 191 -1.18 31.36 10.81
C VAL A 191 -1.65 31.73 9.40
N ARG A 192 -0.78 31.59 8.39
CA ARG A 192 -1.00 32.07 7.02
C ARG A 192 -1.58 31.03 6.06
N LYS A 193 -1.71 29.75 6.45
CA LYS A 193 -2.06 28.63 5.56
C LYS A 193 -3.37 28.80 4.78
N ASN A 194 -4.30 29.62 5.28
CA ASN A 194 -5.57 29.91 4.64
C ASN A 194 -5.49 31.10 3.65
N ASP A 195 -4.39 31.85 3.65
CA ASP A 195 -4.12 32.99 2.76
C ASP A 195 -2.97 32.65 1.81
N ARG A 196 -3.33 32.26 0.60
CA ARG A 196 -2.39 31.87 -0.46
C ARG A 196 -1.34 32.96 -0.74
N LEU A 197 -1.77 34.23 -0.81
CA LEU A 197 -0.88 35.34 -1.11
C LEU A 197 0.17 35.53 0.00
N ALA A 198 -0.24 35.39 1.26
CA ALA A 198 0.66 35.47 2.40
C ALA A 198 1.68 34.33 2.42
N VAL A 199 1.29 33.11 2.04
CA VAL A 199 2.23 31.97 1.91
C VAL A 199 3.21 32.19 0.76
N ASN A 200 2.74 32.66 -0.41
CA ASN A 200 3.60 32.97 -1.54
C ASN A 200 4.63 34.06 -1.20
N LYS A 201 4.21 35.16 -0.55
CA LYS A 201 5.12 36.21 -0.08
C LYS A 201 6.17 35.68 0.91
N MET A 202 5.77 34.77 1.78
CA MET A 202 6.68 34.13 2.73
C MET A 202 7.73 33.28 2.00
N LEU A 203 7.31 32.44 1.06
CA LEU A 203 8.22 31.66 0.21
C LEU A 203 9.20 32.55 -0.53
N SER A 204 8.72 33.55 -1.27
CA SER A 204 9.57 34.47 -2.02
C SER A 204 10.62 35.17 -1.15
N LYS A 205 10.28 35.50 0.10
CA LYS A 205 11.22 36.10 1.06
C LYS A 205 12.35 35.12 1.43
N PHE A 206 12.01 33.91 1.84
CA PHE A 206 13.00 32.96 2.35
C PHE A 206 13.79 32.24 1.24
N THR A 207 13.24 32.16 0.03
CA THR A 207 13.99 31.73 -1.16
C THR A 207 15.14 32.70 -1.47
N ARG A 208 14.94 34.02 -1.31
CA ARG A 208 15.97 35.04 -1.59
C ARG A 208 17.04 35.16 -0.52
N HIS A 209 16.66 35.08 0.76
CA HIS A 209 17.59 35.26 1.88
C HIS A 209 18.30 33.96 2.31
N GLY A 210 17.84 32.81 1.83
CA GLY A 210 18.34 31.50 2.25
C GLY A 210 17.89 31.12 3.66
N LEU A 211 17.94 29.83 3.97
CA LEU A 211 17.61 29.29 5.29
C LEU A 211 18.87 28.67 5.91
N LYS A 212 18.94 28.66 7.23
CA LYS A 212 20.03 28.01 7.98
C LYS A 212 19.62 26.63 8.47
N SER A 213 18.34 26.46 8.79
CA SER A 213 17.78 25.22 9.31
C SER A 213 17.42 24.23 8.20
N PRO A 214 17.95 22.99 8.22
CA PRO A 214 17.54 21.97 7.27
C PRO A 214 16.07 21.54 7.47
N PHE A 215 15.54 21.63 8.70
CA PHE A 215 14.12 21.38 8.97
C PHE A 215 13.22 22.46 8.34
N ALA A 216 13.67 23.72 8.39
CA ALA A 216 12.99 24.81 7.70
C ALA A 216 12.99 24.60 6.18
N TYR A 217 14.11 24.20 5.59
CA TYR A 217 14.16 23.86 4.17
C TYR A 217 13.15 22.76 3.81
N CYS A 218 13.13 21.66 4.55
CA CYS A 218 12.18 20.56 4.27
C CYS A 218 10.73 21.03 4.37
N MET A 219 10.41 21.83 5.39
CA MET A 219 9.08 22.42 5.52
C MET A 219 8.73 23.33 4.32
N MET A 220 9.66 24.19 3.89
CA MET A 220 9.44 25.09 2.77
C MET A 220 9.32 24.36 1.44
N ILE A 221 10.06 23.26 1.24
CA ILE A 221 9.90 22.37 0.07
C ILE A 221 8.50 21.77 0.05
N ARG A 222 8.00 21.25 1.18
CA ARG A 222 6.63 20.71 1.27
C ARG A 222 5.56 21.75 0.96
N VAL A 223 5.74 22.97 1.48
CA VAL A 223 4.80 24.08 1.21
C VAL A 223 4.86 24.50 -0.26
N ALA A 224 6.05 24.57 -0.86
CA ALA A 224 6.24 24.87 -2.27
C ALA A 224 5.63 23.80 -3.18
N SER A 225 5.85 22.51 -2.87
CA SER A 225 5.28 21.38 -3.61
C SER A 225 3.75 21.43 -3.61
N LYS A 226 3.14 21.66 -2.44
CA LYS A 226 1.68 21.79 -2.34
C LYS A 226 1.12 22.93 -3.19
N LEU A 227 1.79 24.08 -3.20
CA LEU A 227 1.34 25.23 -4.01
C LEU A 227 1.50 24.99 -5.51
N LEU A 228 2.57 24.28 -5.92
CA LEU A 228 2.80 23.88 -7.30
C LEU A 228 1.74 22.89 -7.80
N GLU A 229 1.33 21.95 -6.96
CA GLU A 229 0.23 21.01 -7.25
C GLU A 229 -1.09 21.75 -7.51
N GLU A 230 -1.36 22.80 -6.73
CA GLU A 230 -2.56 23.64 -6.91
C GLU A 230 -2.50 24.56 -8.15
N GLU A 231 -1.30 24.91 -8.66
CA GLU A 231 -1.10 25.78 -9.85
C GLU A 231 -0.98 24.99 -11.17
N ALA A 232 -1.28 23.70 -11.17
CA ALA A 232 -1.11 22.81 -12.31
C ALA A 232 0.33 22.78 -12.88
N GLY A 233 1.34 22.93 -12.00
CA GLY A 233 2.71 22.51 -12.27
C GLY A 233 3.42 23.23 -13.43
N SER A 234 3.21 24.54 -13.63
CA SER A 234 3.98 25.25 -14.66
C SER A 234 5.47 25.29 -14.30
N ARG A 235 6.30 24.80 -15.22
CA ARG A 235 7.77 24.78 -15.16
C ARG A 235 8.40 26.15 -14.92
N ASP A 236 7.73 27.22 -15.34
CA ASP A 236 8.20 28.60 -15.18
C ASP A 236 7.89 29.17 -13.78
N SER A 237 7.42 28.33 -12.86
CA SER A 237 7.17 28.76 -11.49
C SER A 237 8.48 28.92 -10.72
N PRO A 238 8.73 30.08 -10.08
CA PRO A 238 9.90 30.28 -9.22
C PRO A 238 9.93 29.32 -8.02
N LEU A 239 8.81 28.65 -7.71
CA LEU A 239 8.75 27.60 -6.70
C LEU A 239 9.45 26.32 -7.15
N PHE A 240 9.37 25.98 -8.44
CA PHE A 240 10.08 24.81 -8.98
C PHE A 240 11.59 25.05 -8.94
N ASP A 241 12.04 26.23 -9.40
CA ASP A 241 13.46 26.65 -9.33
C ASP A 241 14.01 26.57 -7.90
N PHE A 242 13.21 26.96 -6.91
CA PHE A 242 13.59 26.83 -5.51
C PHE A 242 13.80 25.36 -5.10
N ILE A 243 12.87 24.47 -5.43
CA ILE A 243 12.99 23.04 -5.10
C ILE A 243 14.19 22.43 -5.84
N GLU A 244 14.38 22.74 -7.12
CA GLU A 244 15.53 22.27 -7.90
C GLU A 244 16.85 22.75 -7.29
N SER A 245 16.93 24.01 -6.85
CA SER A 245 18.12 24.54 -6.17
C SER A 245 18.44 23.80 -4.87
N CYS A 246 17.42 23.25 -4.19
CA CYS A 246 17.59 22.49 -2.95
C CYS A 246 18.23 21.11 -3.16
N LEU A 247 18.27 20.59 -4.40
CA LEU A 247 18.99 19.35 -4.72
C LEU A 247 20.51 19.47 -4.51
N ARG A 248 21.06 20.69 -4.51
CA ARG A 248 22.49 20.96 -4.29
C ARG A 248 22.80 21.38 -2.84
N ASN A 249 21.86 21.16 -1.91
CA ASN A 249 22.06 21.54 -0.51
C ASN A 249 23.11 20.65 0.17
N LYS A 250 23.81 21.20 1.17
CA LYS A 250 24.81 20.47 1.98
C LYS A 250 24.20 19.35 2.83
N HIS A 251 22.90 19.41 3.14
CA HIS A 251 22.23 18.46 4.01
C HIS A 251 21.46 17.42 3.19
N GLU A 252 21.84 16.14 3.32
CA GLU A 252 21.23 14.99 2.63
C GLU A 252 19.69 14.94 2.82
N MET A 253 19.18 15.30 4.00
CA MET A 253 17.73 15.35 4.27
C MET A 253 16.99 16.35 3.36
N VAL A 254 17.57 17.54 3.15
CA VAL A 254 16.98 18.58 2.30
C VAL A 254 17.01 18.15 0.84
N VAL A 255 18.13 17.56 0.44
CA VAL A 255 18.34 17.03 -0.90
C VAL A 255 17.33 15.92 -1.23
N TYR A 256 17.14 14.98 -0.29
CA TYR A 256 16.14 13.92 -0.44
C TYR A 256 14.71 14.46 -0.49
N GLU A 257 14.35 15.40 0.40
CA GLU A 257 13.01 16.01 0.40
C GLU A 257 12.73 16.73 -0.92
N ALA A 258 13.73 17.45 -1.48
CA ALA A 258 13.62 18.09 -2.78
C ALA A 258 13.43 17.08 -3.92
N ALA A 259 14.23 16.01 -3.96
CA ALA A 259 14.08 14.96 -4.96
C ALA A 259 12.72 14.25 -4.87
N SER A 260 12.27 13.97 -3.64
CA SER A 260 10.96 13.36 -3.39
C SER A 260 9.81 14.27 -3.83
N ALA A 261 9.89 15.58 -3.55
CA ALA A 261 8.91 16.56 -4.00
C ALA A 261 8.80 16.57 -5.52
N ILE A 262 9.92 16.70 -6.25
CA ILE A 262 9.94 16.72 -7.72
C ILE A 262 9.32 15.45 -8.33
N VAL A 263 9.63 14.28 -7.77
CA VAL A 263 9.09 12.98 -8.23
C VAL A 263 7.58 12.86 -8.00
N ASN A 264 7.04 13.53 -6.99
CA ASN A 264 5.62 13.46 -6.63
C ASN A 264 4.76 14.51 -7.35
N LEU A 265 5.36 15.50 -8.02
CA LEU A 265 4.61 16.51 -8.77
C LEU A 265 3.79 15.88 -9.91
N PRO A 266 2.52 16.31 -10.10
CA PRO A 266 1.70 15.85 -11.21
C PRO A 266 2.27 16.38 -12.54
N ASN A 267 2.25 15.54 -13.58
CA ASN A 267 2.69 15.87 -14.94
C ASN A 267 4.17 16.27 -15.10
N CYS A 268 5.06 15.76 -14.24
CA CYS A 268 6.50 15.99 -14.33
C CYS A 268 7.09 15.37 -15.62
N THR A 269 7.87 16.15 -16.36
CA THR A 269 8.54 15.71 -17.59
C THR A 269 9.83 14.95 -17.30
N ALA A 270 10.30 14.11 -18.22
CA ALA A 270 11.56 13.38 -18.07
C ALA A 270 12.78 14.31 -17.83
N LYS A 271 12.74 15.53 -18.36
CA LYS A 271 13.80 16.53 -18.18
C LYS A 271 13.82 17.09 -16.75
N GLU A 272 12.65 17.32 -16.15
CA GLU A 272 12.50 17.80 -14.78
C GLU A 272 12.84 16.72 -13.75
N LEU A 273 12.62 15.45 -14.09
CA LEU A 273 12.99 14.31 -13.24
C LEU A 273 14.50 14.07 -13.23
N ALA A 274 15.24 14.39 -14.29
CA ALA A 274 16.64 14.02 -14.43
C ALA A 274 17.55 14.49 -13.29
N PRO A 275 17.48 15.75 -12.79
CA PRO A 275 18.24 16.18 -11.64
C PRO A 275 17.92 15.40 -10.36
N ALA A 276 16.63 15.13 -10.11
CA ALA A 276 16.19 14.36 -8.94
C ALA A 276 16.70 12.91 -9.00
N VAL A 277 16.56 12.27 -10.17
CA VAL A 277 17.04 10.89 -10.39
C VAL A 277 18.56 10.80 -10.22
N SER A 278 19.33 11.77 -10.74
CA SER A 278 20.80 11.80 -10.59
C SER A 278 21.24 11.83 -9.12
N VAL A 279 20.51 12.54 -8.27
CA VAL A 279 20.83 12.60 -6.85
C VAL A 279 20.39 11.33 -6.11
N LEU A 280 19.23 10.76 -6.47
CA LEU A 280 18.80 9.46 -5.95
C LEU A 280 19.79 8.35 -6.34
N GLN A 281 20.35 8.40 -7.55
CA GLN A 281 21.43 7.50 -7.98
C GLN A 281 22.64 7.58 -7.07
N LEU A 282 23.09 8.80 -6.71
CA LEU A 282 24.18 8.99 -5.77
C LEU A 282 23.87 8.38 -4.39
N PHE A 283 22.62 8.48 -3.92
CA PHE A 283 22.19 7.88 -2.66
C PHE A 283 22.15 6.35 -2.67
N CYS A 284 21.98 5.70 -3.83
CA CYS A 284 22.11 4.23 -3.95
C CYS A 284 23.49 3.74 -3.50
N SER A 285 24.55 4.51 -3.76
CA SER A 285 25.92 4.18 -3.39
C SER A 285 26.33 4.71 -2.00
N SER A 286 25.38 5.22 -1.20
CA SER A 286 25.67 5.75 0.14
C SER A 286 26.04 4.64 1.14
N PRO A 287 26.97 4.87 2.08
CA PRO A 287 27.22 3.92 3.17
C PRO A 287 26.03 3.81 4.14
N LYS A 288 25.12 4.79 4.17
CA LYS A 288 23.96 4.81 5.08
C LYS A 288 22.79 4.02 4.49
N ALA A 289 22.42 2.91 5.13
CA ALA A 289 21.29 2.07 4.70
C ALA A 289 19.96 2.85 4.57
N ALA A 290 19.71 3.83 5.44
CA ALA A 290 18.52 4.67 5.37
C ALA A 290 18.43 5.49 4.07
N LEU A 291 19.56 6.01 3.57
CA LEU A 291 19.60 6.76 2.32
C LEU A 291 19.43 5.84 1.11
N ARG A 292 20.12 4.68 1.12
CA ARG A 292 19.95 3.66 0.08
C ARG A 292 18.49 3.22 -0.02
N TYR A 293 17.86 2.90 1.10
CA TYR A 293 16.44 2.53 1.15
C TYR A 293 15.53 3.64 0.60
N ALA A 294 15.71 4.87 1.07
CA ALA A 294 14.92 6.02 0.64
C ALA A 294 15.06 6.28 -0.88
N ALA A 295 16.28 6.15 -1.40
CA ALA A 295 16.59 6.30 -2.82
C ALA A 295 15.90 5.22 -3.67
N VAL A 296 16.12 3.94 -3.35
CA VAL A 296 15.55 2.83 -4.12
C VAL A 296 14.02 2.84 -4.06
N ARG A 297 13.43 3.15 -2.89
CA ARG A 297 11.97 3.30 -2.75
C ARG A 297 11.42 4.39 -3.67
N THR A 298 12.10 5.54 -3.74
CA THR A 298 11.68 6.65 -4.60
C THR A 298 11.88 6.31 -6.08
N LEU A 299 13.01 5.70 -6.45
CA LEU A 299 13.27 5.24 -7.82
C LEU A 299 12.26 4.19 -8.28
N ASN A 300 11.84 3.27 -7.40
CA ASN A 300 10.79 2.30 -7.72
C ASN A 300 9.46 2.99 -8.08
N LYS A 301 9.09 4.05 -7.35
CA LYS A 301 7.91 4.88 -7.64
C LYS A 301 8.05 5.60 -8.98
N VAL A 302 9.23 6.15 -9.30
CA VAL A 302 9.49 6.76 -10.61
C VAL A 302 9.39 5.72 -11.71
N ALA A 303 9.94 4.51 -11.52
CA ALA A 303 9.93 3.44 -12.51
C ALA A 303 8.52 2.97 -12.89
N MET A 304 7.52 3.16 -12.03
CA MET A 304 6.11 2.86 -12.37
C MET A 304 5.54 3.83 -13.41
N LYS A 305 5.98 5.10 -13.43
CA LYS A 305 5.45 6.16 -14.31
C LYS A 305 6.37 6.48 -15.48
N HIS A 306 7.69 6.50 -15.22
CA HIS A 306 8.74 6.87 -16.16
C HIS A 306 9.91 5.87 -16.11
N PRO A 307 9.74 4.62 -16.58
CA PRO A 307 10.79 3.60 -16.54
C PRO A 307 12.11 4.05 -17.19
N SER A 308 12.04 4.78 -18.30
CA SER A 308 13.21 5.24 -19.07
C SER A 308 14.09 6.24 -18.31
N ALA A 309 13.52 7.02 -17.39
CA ALA A 309 14.27 7.97 -16.57
C ALA A 309 15.20 7.26 -15.58
N VAL A 310 14.82 6.05 -15.13
CA VAL A 310 15.53 5.29 -14.08
C VAL A 310 16.59 4.35 -14.67
N THR A 311 16.57 4.09 -15.98
CA THR A 311 17.51 3.16 -16.64
C THR A 311 18.98 3.49 -16.38
N ALA A 312 19.33 4.78 -16.22
CA ALA A 312 20.69 5.22 -15.89
C ALA A 312 21.17 4.70 -14.52
N CYS A 313 20.26 4.37 -13.61
CA CYS A 313 20.55 3.86 -12.26
C CYS A 313 20.66 2.33 -12.20
N ASN A 314 20.45 1.60 -13.31
CA ASN A 314 20.37 0.14 -13.30
C ASN A 314 21.64 -0.51 -12.73
N LEU A 315 22.82 0.01 -13.06
CA LEU A 315 24.09 -0.55 -12.57
C LEU A 315 24.24 -0.37 -11.04
N ASP A 316 23.84 0.77 -10.50
CA ASP A 316 23.83 1.00 -9.05
C ASP A 316 22.78 0.12 -8.35
N LEU A 317 21.60 -0.04 -8.95
CA LEU A 317 20.53 -0.89 -8.44
C LEU A 317 20.92 -2.38 -8.41
N GLU A 318 21.67 -2.87 -9.40
CA GLU A 318 22.16 -4.25 -9.42
C GLU A 318 23.11 -4.54 -8.26
N ASN A 319 23.96 -3.58 -7.89
CA ASN A 319 24.83 -3.72 -6.72
C ASN A 319 24.03 -3.82 -5.40
N LEU A 320 22.81 -3.29 -5.37
CA LEU A 320 21.92 -3.34 -4.21
C LEU A 320 21.10 -4.63 -4.11
N VAL A 321 21.09 -5.47 -5.14
CA VAL A 321 20.44 -6.80 -5.08
C VAL A 321 21.07 -7.68 -4.01
N THR A 322 22.38 -7.52 -3.79
CA THR A 322 23.14 -8.23 -2.74
C THR A 322 23.26 -7.44 -1.43
N ASP A 323 22.46 -6.38 -1.22
CA ASP A 323 22.50 -5.61 0.03
C ASP A 323 22.03 -6.47 1.22
N SER A 324 22.74 -6.34 2.34
CA SER A 324 22.37 -6.94 3.63
C SER A 324 20.93 -6.66 4.07
N ASN A 325 20.37 -5.50 3.71
CA ASN A 325 18.99 -5.15 4.01
C ASN A 325 18.06 -5.67 2.92
N ARG A 326 17.26 -6.67 3.28
CA ARG A 326 16.32 -7.33 2.35
C ARG A 326 15.29 -6.40 1.75
N SER A 327 14.82 -5.39 2.46
CA SER A 327 13.89 -4.41 1.90
C SER A 327 14.53 -3.58 0.78
N ILE A 328 15.83 -3.29 0.87
CA ILE A 328 16.57 -2.60 -0.20
C ILE A 328 16.72 -3.51 -1.41
N ALA A 329 17.18 -4.74 -1.21
CA ALA A 329 17.34 -5.74 -2.28
C ALA A 329 16.01 -6.02 -3.02
N THR A 330 14.93 -6.20 -2.26
CA THR A 330 13.56 -6.39 -2.77
C THR A 330 13.13 -5.23 -3.68
N LEU A 331 13.29 -3.99 -3.23
CA LEU A 331 12.93 -2.81 -4.01
C LEU A 331 13.86 -2.63 -5.21
N ALA A 332 15.14 -2.99 -5.10
CA ALA A 332 16.09 -2.93 -6.20
C ALA A 332 15.71 -3.90 -7.31
N ILE A 333 15.42 -5.17 -6.98
CA ILE A 333 14.92 -6.19 -7.93
C ILE A 333 13.64 -5.72 -8.59
N THR A 334 12.66 -5.26 -7.80
CA THR A 334 11.38 -4.79 -8.32
C THR A 334 11.54 -3.61 -9.27
N THR A 335 12.54 -2.74 -9.03
CA THR A 335 12.86 -1.61 -9.91
C THR A 335 13.52 -2.10 -11.19
N LEU A 336 14.52 -2.97 -11.08
CA LEU A 336 15.25 -3.56 -12.21
C LEU A 336 14.35 -4.35 -13.16
N LEU A 337 13.36 -5.08 -12.63
CA LEU A 337 12.39 -5.80 -13.48
C LEU A 337 11.55 -4.85 -14.33
N LYS A 338 11.33 -3.60 -13.90
CA LYS A 338 10.57 -2.58 -14.66
C LYS A 338 11.47 -1.80 -15.62
N THR A 339 12.72 -1.56 -15.24
CA THR A 339 13.68 -0.71 -15.97
C THR A 339 14.68 -1.50 -16.81
N GLY A 340 14.64 -2.83 -16.72
CA GLY A 340 15.55 -3.74 -17.41
C GLY A 340 15.48 -3.61 -18.93
N SER A 341 16.65 -3.71 -19.56
CA SER A 341 16.83 -3.82 -21.01
C SER A 341 17.04 -5.28 -21.42
N GLU A 342 16.81 -5.59 -22.70
CA GLU A 342 16.99 -6.94 -23.24
C GLU A 342 18.39 -7.53 -22.94
N SER A 343 19.44 -6.70 -22.93
CA SER A 343 20.81 -7.09 -22.61
C SER A 343 21.06 -7.44 -21.14
N SER A 344 20.24 -6.92 -20.22
CA SER A 344 20.42 -7.10 -18.77
C SER A 344 19.68 -8.32 -18.21
N ILE A 345 18.70 -8.85 -18.94
CA ILE A 345 17.81 -9.92 -18.48
C ILE A 345 18.59 -11.15 -18.01
N ASP A 346 19.58 -11.61 -18.78
CA ASP A 346 20.37 -12.80 -18.45
C ASP A 346 21.12 -12.66 -17.12
N ARG A 347 21.68 -11.48 -16.84
CA ARG A 347 22.36 -11.19 -15.57
C ARG A 347 21.37 -11.07 -14.42
N LEU A 348 20.25 -10.37 -14.66
CA LEU A 348 19.21 -10.14 -13.67
C LEU A 348 18.60 -11.46 -13.19
N MET A 349 18.27 -12.38 -14.10
CA MET A 349 17.70 -13.69 -13.74
C MET A 349 18.67 -14.51 -12.87
N LYS A 350 19.99 -14.48 -13.17
CA LYS A 350 20.99 -15.17 -12.34
C LYS A 350 21.06 -14.61 -10.92
N GLN A 351 20.99 -13.30 -10.74
CA GLN A 351 21.03 -12.66 -9.42
C GLN A 351 19.73 -12.88 -8.62
N ILE A 352 18.57 -12.87 -9.29
CA ILE A 352 17.28 -13.09 -8.64
C ILE A 352 17.16 -14.54 -8.15
N SER A 353 17.69 -15.52 -8.90
CA SER A 353 17.58 -16.94 -8.52
C SER A 353 18.05 -17.24 -7.10
N SER A 354 19.18 -16.65 -6.65
CA SER A 354 19.68 -16.86 -5.29
C SER A 354 18.85 -16.15 -4.22
N PHE A 355 18.13 -15.09 -4.61
CA PHE A 355 17.29 -14.30 -3.72
C PHE A 355 15.89 -14.90 -3.52
N MET A 356 15.38 -15.64 -4.51
CA MET A 356 14.02 -16.21 -4.48
C MET A 356 13.79 -17.17 -3.31
N SER A 357 14.81 -17.91 -2.87
CA SER A 357 14.71 -18.82 -1.73
C SER A 357 14.64 -18.11 -0.36
N GLU A 358 14.97 -16.82 -0.31
CA GLU A 358 15.09 -16.06 0.95
C GLU A 358 13.87 -15.15 1.22
N ILE A 359 12.85 -15.20 0.37
CA ILE A 359 11.68 -14.31 0.40
C ILE A 359 10.36 -15.08 0.56
N SER A 360 9.32 -14.36 1.02
CA SER A 360 7.97 -14.90 1.15
C SER A 360 7.31 -15.18 -0.20
N ASP A 361 6.38 -16.13 -0.22
CA ASP A 361 5.64 -16.50 -1.43
C ASP A 361 4.85 -15.34 -2.04
N GLU A 362 4.32 -14.42 -1.21
CA GLU A 362 3.68 -13.19 -1.67
C GLU A 362 4.62 -12.35 -2.55
N PHE A 363 5.87 -12.20 -2.13
CA PHE A 363 6.83 -11.43 -2.92
C PHE A 363 7.30 -12.21 -4.16
N LYS A 364 7.43 -13.54 -4.05
CA LYS A 364 7.72 -14.39 -5.21
C LYS A 364 6.66 -14.25 -6.30
N VAL A 365 5.38 -14.15 -5.94
CA VAL A 365 4.27 -13.90 -6.89
C VAL A 365 4.48 -12.59 -7.64
N VAL A 366 4.86 -11.51 -6.95
CA VAL A 366 5.15 -10.20 -7.60
C VAL A 366 6.30 -10.30 -8.59
N VAL A 367 7.36 -11.05 -8.25
CA VAL A 367 8.49 -11.29 -9.16
C VAL A 367 8.04 -12.05 -10.41
N VAL A 368 7.21 -13.09 -10.26
CA VAL A 368 6.68 -13.88 -11.38
C VAL A 368 5.80 -13.02 -12.31
N GLN A 369 4.94 -12.17 -11.75
CA GLN A 369 4.12 -11.24 -12.54
C GLN A 369 4.99 -10.25 -13.34
N ALA A 370 6.08 -9.76 -12.74
CA ALA A 370 7.01 -8.88 -13.43
C ALA A 370 7.80 -9.61 -14.54
N ILE A 371 8.15 -10.89 -14.33
CA ILE A 371 8.74 -11.75 -15.37
C ILE A 371 7.77 -11.97 -16.52
N ASN A 372 6.47 -12.17 -16.24
CA ASN A 372 5.45 -12.28 -17.29
C ASN A 372 5.41 -11.02 -18.17
N ALA A 373 5.41 -9.84 -17.54
CA ALA A 373 5.47 -8.58 -18.27
C ALA A 373 6.76 -8.41 -19.10
N LEU A 374 7.90 -8.92 -18.60
CA LEU A 374 9.16 -8.94 -19.34
C LEU A 374 9.13 -9.90 -20.54
N CYS A 375 8.47 -11.06 -20.41
CA CYS A 375 8.27 -12.00 -21.51
C CYS A 375 7.52 -11.32 -22.65
N GLN A 376 6.37 -10.72 -22.34
CA GLN A 376 5.55 -9.99 -23.31
C GLN A 376 6.32 -8.84 -23.99
N LYS A 377 7.18 -8.14 -23.24
CA LYS A 377 7.97 -7.02 -23.76
C LYS A 377 9.17 -7.45 -24.60
N TYR A 378 9.79 -8.60 -24.30
CA TYR A 378 11.01 -9.09 -24.95
C TYR A 378 10.88 -10.56 -25.42
N PRO A 379 10.09 -10.85 -26.48
CA PRO A 379 9.79 -12.22 -26.90
C PRO A 379 11.01 -13.07 -27.27
N ARG A 380 12.10 -12.45 -27.73
CA ARG A 380 13.36 -13.14 -28.06
C ARG A 380 14.05 -13.77 -26.85
N LYS A 381 13.69 -13.36 -25.64
CA LYS A 381 14.26 -13.85 -24.38
C LYS A 381 13.38 -14.90 -23.69
N HIS A 382 12.27 -15.33 -24.32
CA HIS A 382 11.37 -16.34 -23.78
C HIS A 382 12.08 -17.62 -23.33
N ALA A 383 13.08 -18.11 -24.06
CA ALA A 383 13.81 -19.32 -23.67
C ALA A 383 14.51 -19.18 -22.30
N VAL A 384 15.15 -18.04 -22.03
CA VAL A 384 15.85 -17.77 -20.77
C VAL A 384 14.85 -17.62 -19.62
N LEU A 385 13.78 -16.84 -19.84
CA LEU A 385 12.75 -16.58 -18.84
C LEU A 385 11.96 -17.84 -18.50
N MET A 386 11.64 -18.67 -19.50
CA MET A 386 10.93 -19.94 -19.31
C MET A 386 11.78 -20.97 -18.55
N ASN A 387 13.08 -21.07 -18.84
CA ASN A 387 13.99 -21.93 -18.06
C ASN A 387 14.10 -21.47 -16.60
N PHE A 388 14.10 -20.16 -16.38
CA PHE A 388 14.08 -19.58 -15.04
C PHE A 388 12.79 -19.93 -14.29
N LEU A 389 11.62 -19.67 -14.90
CA LEU A 389 10.31 -20.02 -14.34
C LEU A 389 10.20 -21.52 -14.03
N PHE A 390 10.77 -22.36 -14.89
CA PHE A 390 10.77 -23.80 -14.68
C PHE A 390 11.64 -24.24 -13.49
N THR A 391 12.81 -23.63 -13.32
CA THR A 391 13.66 -23.88 -12.15
C THR A 391 12.90 -23.52 -10.87
N MET A 392 12.22 -22.36 -10.87
CA MET A 392 11.36 -21.90 -9.78
C MET A 392 10.13 -22.78 -9.55
N LEU A 393 9.60 -23.42 -10.61
CA LEU A 393 8.48 -24.34 -10.54
C LEU A 393 8.85 -25.65 -9.83
N ARG A 394 10.13 -26.06 -9.85
CA ARG A 394 10.61 -27.27 -9.15
C ARG A 394 10.90 -27.07 -7.66
N GLU A 395 11.19 -25.84 -7.23
CA GLU A 395 11.47 -25.53 -5.82
C GLU A 395 10.24 -25.70 -4.92
N GLU A 396 10.38 -25.74 -3.61
CA GLU A 396 9.21 -25.73 -2.72
C GLU A 396 8.48 -24.37 -2.75
N GLY A 397 7.15 -24.40 -2.63
CA GLY A 397 6.35 -23.19 -2.53
C GLY A 397 4.85 -23.45 -2.51
N GLY A 398 4.10 -22.48 -1.99
CA GLY A 398 2.66 -22.55 -1.82
C GLY A 398 1.88 -22.47 -3.14
N PHE A 399 0.59 -22.77 -3.04
CA PHE A 399 -0.32 -22.86 -4.18
C PHE A 399 -0.35 -21.59 -5.05
N GLU A 400 -0.52 -20.40 -4.46
CA GLU A 400 -0.63 -19.14 -5.22
C GLU A 400 0.65 -18.80 -6.00
N TYR A 401 1.82 -19.11 -5.43
CA TYR A 401 3.10 -18.94 -6.11
C TYR A 401 3.23 -19.89 -7.30
N LYS A 402 2.92 -21.18 -7.12
CA LYS A 402 2.96 -22.19 -8.19
C LYS A 402 1.95 -21.88 -9.27
N ARG A 403 0.74 -21.46 -8.89
CA ARG A 403 -0.30 -21.00 -9.80
C ARG A 403 0.19 -19.85 -10.67
N ALA A 404 0.79 -18.81 -10.07
CA ALA A 404 1.31 -17.67 -10.82
C ALA A 404 2.38 -18.08 -11.85
N ILE A 405 3.26 -19.04 -11.50
CA ILE A 405 4.26 -19.57 -12.44
C ILE A 405 3.59 -20.31 -13.60
N VAL A 406 2.65 -21.22 -13.28
CA VAL A 406 1.91 -21.99 -14.29
C VAL A 406 1.14 -21.06 -15.22
N ASP A 407 0.47 -20.03 -14.68
CA ASP A 407 -0.24 -19.01 -15.45
C ASP A 407 0.70 -18.26 -16.42
N CYS A 408 1.88 -17.89 -15.93
CA CYS A 408 2.89 -17.24 -16.77
C CYS A 408 3.39 -18.18 -17.89
N ILE A 409 3.69 -19.44 -17.59
CA ILE A 409 4.12 -20.42 -18.61
C ILE A 409 3.01 -20.65 -19.65
N ILE A 410 1.75 -20.76 -19.23
CA ILE A 410 0.60 -20.89 -20.13
C ILE A 410 0.50 -19.67 -21.06
N SER A 411 0.59 -18.45 -20.52
CA SER A 411 0.59 -17.21 -21.31
C SER A 411 1.68 -17.23 -22.38
N ILE A 412 2.90 -17.67 -22.04
CA ILE A 412 4.02 -17.75 -22.99
C ILE A 412 3.76 -18.82 -24.07
N ILE A 413 3.17 -19.96 -23.72
CA ILE A 413 2.83 -21.05 -24.68
C ILE A 413 1.76 -20.58 -25.69
N GLU A 414 0.76 -19.83 -25.21
CA GLU A 414 -0.33 -19.32 -26.05
C GLU A 414 0.15 -18.21 -26.99
N GLU A 415 1.04 -17.33 -26.51
CA GLU A 415 1.55 -16.19 -27.29
C GLU A 415 2.69 -16.58 -28.25
N ASN A 416 3.50 -17.59 -27.95
CA ASN A 416 4.69 -17.95 -28.74
C ASN A 416 4.74 -19.44 -29.13
N SER A 417 4.55 -19.71 -30.43
CA SER A 417 4.63 -21.07 -30.98
C SER A 417 6.01 -21.73 -30.82
N GLU A 418 7.11 -20.97 -30.88
CA GLU A 418 8.47 -21.52 -30.75
C GLU A 418 8.75 -22.06 -29.35
N SER A 419 8.10 -21.49 -28.33
CA SER A 419 8.29 -21.90 -26.93
C SER A 419 7.31 -22.99 -26.48
N LYS A 420 6.38 -23.40 -27.34
CA LYS A 420 5.31 -24.34 -27.04
C LYS A 420 5.82 -25.71 -26.59
N GLU A 421 6.72 -26.32 -27.36
CA GLU A 421 7.23 -27.66 -27.02
C GLU A 421 8.02 -27.67 -25.70
N THR A 422 8.85 -26.65 -25.48
CA THR A 422 9.61 -26.50 -24.23
C THR A 422 8.68 -26.29 -23.04
N GLY A 423 7.71 -25.38 -23.15
CA GLY A 423 6.76 -25.08 -22.09
C GLY A 423 5.89 -26.28 -21.72
N LEU A 424 5.37 -27.01 -22.72
CA LEU A 424 4.62 -28.25 -22.48
C LEU A 424 5.49 -29.32 -21.83
N SER A 425 6.76 -29.45 -22.22
CA SER A 425 7.69 -30.40 -21.60
C SER A 425 7.95 -30.06 -20.13
N HIS A 426 8.12 -28.78 -19.79
CA HIS A 426 8.30 -28.31 -18.41
C HIS A 426 7.07 -28.58 -17.54
N LEU A 427 5.87 -28.31 -18.07
CA LEU A 427 4.62 -28.58 -17.36
C LEU A 427 4.36 -30.08 -17.20
N CYS A 428 4.75 -30.90 -18.18
CA CYS A 428 4.70 -32.36 -18.07
C CYS A 428 5.57 -32.90 -16.94
N GLU A 429 6.77 -32.37 -16.77
CA GLU A 429 7.65 -32.77 -15.66
C GLU A 429 7.06 -32.32 -14.31
N PHE A 430 6.49 -31.10 -14.24
CA PHE A 430 5.88 -30.62 -13.00
C PHE A 430 4.69 -31.48 -12.54
N ILE A 431 3.83 -31.95 -13.44
CA ILE A 431 2.71 -32.83 -13.06
C ILE A 431 3.15 -34.23 -12.64
N GLU A 432 4.43 -34.60 -12.76
CA GLU A 432 4.90 -35.91 -12.26
C GLU A 432 4.84 -36.02 -10.75
N ASP A 433 5.17 -34.93 -10.05
CA ASP A 433 5.24 -34.83 -8.60
C ASP A 433 4.43 -33.62 -8.09
N CYS A 434 3.30 -33.30 -8.76
CA CYS A 434 2.48 -32.15 -8.38
C CYS A 434 1.53 -32.49 -7.23
N GLU A 435 1.67 -31.78 -6.11
CA GLU A 435 0.79 -31.93 -4.94
C GLU A 435 -0.56 -31.20 -5.10
N PHE A 436 -0.71 -30.35 -6.12
CA PHE A 436 -1.87 -29.46 -6.29
C PHE A 436 -2.81 -29.96 -7.39
N THR A 437 -3.92 -30.61 -6.99
CA THR A 437 -4.99 -31.09 -7.87
C THR A 437 -5.43 -30.08 -8.94
N VAL A 438 -5.70 -28.84 -8.52
CA VAL A 438 -6.21 -27.78 -9.41
C VAL A 438 -5.19 -27.41 -10.49
N LEU A 439 -3.89 -27.45 -10.17
CA LEU A 439 -2.83 -27.17 -11.15
C LEU A 439 -2.64 -28.36 -12.09
N ALA A 440 -2.61 -29.58 -11.56
CA ALA A 440 -2.48 -30.79 -12.36
C ALA A 440 -3.62 -30.93 -13.38
N THR A 441 -4.87 -30.76 -12.95
CA THR A 441 -6.05 -30.78 -13.84
C THR A 441 -6.01 -29.70 -14.90
N ARG A 442 -5.59 -28.47 -14.56
CA ARG A 442 -5.44 -27.37 -15.51
C ARG A 442 -4.34 -27.63 -16.54
N ILE A 443 -3.20 -28.17 -16.13
CA ILE A 443 -2.11 -28.54 -17.04
C ILE A 443 -2.55 -29.68 -17.96
N LEU A 444 -3.26 -30.69 -17.45
CA LEU A 444 -3.84 -31.76 -18.28
C LEU A 444 -4.82 -31.21 -19.31
N HIS A 445 -5.64 -30.23 -18.93
CA HIS A 445 -6.54 -29.56 -19.86
C HIS A 445 -5.77 -28.88 -21.01
N LEU A 446 -4.72 -28.13 -20.69
CA LEU A 446 -3.83 -27.49 -21.66
C LEU A 446 -3.15 -28.53 -22.57
N LEU A 447 -2.61 -29.61 -21.98
CA LEU A 447 -1.98 -30.69 -22.73
C LEU A 447 -2.96 -31.30 -23.73
N GLY A 448 -4.22 -31.51 -23.35
CA GLY A 448 -5.26 -31.98 -24.28
C GLY A 448 -5.59 -31.00 -25.40
N GLN A 449 -5.42 -29.69 -25.21
CA GLN A 449 -5.69 -28.67 -26.23
C GLN A 449 -4.51 -28.45 -27.19
N GLU A 450 -3.29 -28.36 -26.64
CA GLU A 450 -2.10 -27.96 -27.39
C GLU A 450 -1.16 -29.12 -27.72
N GLY A 451 -1.12 -30.16 -26.88
CA GLY A 451 -0.29 -31.35 -27.09
C GLY A 451 -0.54 -32.08 -28.41
N PRO A 452 -1.79 -32.29 -28.87
CA PRO A 452 -2.04 -32.95 -30.15
C PRO A 452 -1.57 -32.13 -31.37
N LYS A 453 -1.37 -30.81 -31.22
CA LYS A 453 -0.92 -29.89 -32.29
C LYS A 453 0.60 -29.81 -32.43
N THR A 454 1.35 -30.48 -31.56
CA THR A 454 2.83 -30.49 -31.58
C THR A 454 3.38 -31.43 -32.65
N ASN A 455 4.68 -31.34 -32.94
CA ASN A 455 5.31 -32.22 -33.95
C ASN A 455 5.39 -33.68 -33.49
N ASN A 456 5.53 -33.92 -32.18
CA ASN A 456 5.62 -35.26 -31.59
C ASN A 456 4.59 -35.48 -30.46
N PRO A 457 3.29 -35.61 -30.77
CA PRO A 457 2.24 -35.74 -29.77
C PRO A 457 2.37 -36.98 -28.88
N SER A 458 2.94 -38.07 -29.39
CA SER A 458 3.09 -39.34 -28.67
C SER A 458 3.90 -39.23 -27.36
N LYS A 459 4.83 -38.27 -27.29
CA LYS A 459 5.65 -37.99 -26.09
C LYS A 459 4.78 -37.66 -24.88
N TYR A 460 3.70 -36.90 -25.08
CA TYR A 460 2.87 -36.38 -23.99
C TYR A 460 1.90 -37.43 -23.42
N ILE A 461 1.51 -38.42 -24.23
CA ILE A 461 0.57 -39.48 -23.83
C ILE A 461 1.08 -40.24 -22.60
N ARG A 462 2.38 -40.52 -22.51
CA ARG A 462 2.97 -41.20 -21.35
C ARG A 462 2.74 -40.43 -20.05
N PHE A 463 3.00 -39.12 -20.05
CA PHE A 463 2.80 -38.26 -18.89
C PHE A 463 1.33 -38.24 -18.46
N ILE A 464 0.41 -38.13 -19.41
CA ILE A 464 -1.03 -38.14 -19.16
C ILE A 464 -1.49 -39.50 -18.61
N TYR A 465 -1.03 -40.60 -19.22
CA TYR A 465 -1.44 -41.95 -18.82
C TYR A 465 -0.95 -42.32 -17.42
N ASN A 466 0.25 -41.91 -17.03
CA ASN A 466 0.75 -42.15 -15.67
C ASN A 466 -0.18 -41.53 -14.61
N ARG A 467 -0.76 -40.37 -14.90
CA ARG A 467 -1.72 -39.70 -14.01
C ARG A 467 -3.06 -40.43 -13.89
N VAL A 468 -3.48 -41.16 -14.94
CA VAL A 468 -4.67 -42.02 -14.87
C VAL A 468 -4.50 -43.15 -13.85
N VAL A 469 -3.28 -43.60 -13.57
CA VAL A 469 -3.03 -44.75 -12.70
C VAL A 469 -2.70 -44.34 -11.26
N LEU A 470 -1.92 -43.28 -11.09
CA LEU A 470 -1.26 -42.96 -9.83
C LEU A 470 -1.97 -41.88 -8.99
N GLU A 471 -2.96 -41.20 -9.56
CA GLU A 471 -3.59 -40.01 -8.95
C GLU A 471 -5.01 -40.30 -8.48
N HIS A 472 -5.56 -39.33 -7.73
CA HIS A 472 -6.95 -39.31 -7.31
C HIS A 472 -7.91 -38.95 -8.47
N GLU A 473 -9.19 -39.21 -8.24
CA GLU A 473 -10.28 -39.20 -9.20
C GLU A 473 -10.35 -37.93 -10.07
N GLU A 474 -10.20 -36.72 -9.51
CA GLU A 474 -10.30 -35.47 -10.27
C GLU A 474 -9.19 -35.33 -11.33
N VAL A 475 -7.97 -35.73 -10.99
CA VAL A 475 -6.82 -35.70 -11.92
C VAL A 475 -6.95 -36.80 -12.96
N ARG A 476 -7.37 -38.00 -12.57
CA ARG A 476 -7.66 -39.11 -13.52
C ARG A 476 -8.72 -38.70 -14.53
N ALA A 477 -9.80 -38.09 -14.07
CA ALA A 477 -10.87 -37.55 -14.90
C ALA A 477 -10.34 -36.52 -15.91
N GLY A 478 -9.48 -35.60 -15.46
CA GLY A 478 -8.81 -34.63 -16.34
C GLY A 478 -7.91 -35.28 -17.39
N ALA A 479 -7.18 -36.33 -17.00
CA ALA A 479 -6.31 -37.09 -17.88
C ALA A 479 -7.09 -37.88 -18.95
N VAL A 480 -8.23 -38.48 -18.59
CA VAL A 480 -9.15 -39.14 -19.53
C VAL A 480 -9.65 -38.15 -20.59
N SER A 481 -10.07 -36.94 -20.18
CA SER A 481 -10.45 -35.88 -21.12
C SER A 481 -9.31 -35.46 -22.05
N ALA A 482 -8.09 -35.36 -21.52
CA ALA A 482 -6.91 -35.04 -22.33
C ALA A 482 -6.63 -36.14 -23.36
N LEU A 483 -6.62 -37.43 -22.97
CA LEU A 483 -6.44 -38.57 -23.88
C LEU A 483 -7.51 -38.57 -24.99
N ALA A 484 -8.78 -38.29 -24.64
CA ALA A 484 -9.85 -38.21 -25.60
C ALA A 484 -9.60 -37.13 -26.68
N LYS A 485 -9.12 -35.94 -26.28
CA LYS A 485 -8.74 -34.88 -27.23
C LYS A 485 -7.59 -35.30 -28.15
N PHE A 486 -6.59 -36.04 -27.63
CA PHE A 486 -5.52 -36.62 -28.47
C PHE A 486 -6.09 -37.60 -29.52
N GLY A 487 -6.99 -38.51 -29.12
CA GLY A 487 -7.64 -39.44 -30.04
C GLY A 487 -8.56 -38.74 -31.06
N ALA A 488 -9.18 -37.63 -30.68
CA ALA A 488 -10.08 -36.88 -31.53
C ALA A 488 -9.35 -36.06 -32.62
N GLN A 489 -8.16 -35.53 -32.32
CA GLN A 489 -7.39 -34.69 -33.25
C GLN A 489 -6.41 -35.50 -34.12
N ASN A 490 -5.87 -36.61 -33.62
CA ASN A 490 -4.82 -37.38 -34.28
C ASN A 490 -5.23 -38.83 -34.58
N GLU A 491 -5.54 -39.12 -35.86
CA GLU A 491 -6.00 -40.43 -36.32
C GLU A 491 -4.95 -41.54 -36.12
N GLU A 492 -3.66 -41.23 -36.22
CA GLU A 492 -2.57 -42.20 -36.07
C GLU A 492 -2.51 -42.77 -34.64
N MET A 493 -2.79 -41.94 -33.63
CA MET A 493 -2.72 -42.34 -32.22
C MET A 493 -4.05 -42.90 -31.69
N LEU A 494 -5.14 -42.76 -32.44
CA LEU A 494 -6.48 -43.20 -32.05
C LEU A 494 -6.51 -44.67 -31.57
N PRO A 495 -5.89 -45.66 -32.25
CA PRO A 495 -5.91 -47.05 -31.78
C PRO A 495 -5.30 -47.21 -30.38
N SER A 496 -4.19 -46.54 -30.12
CA SER A 496 -3.53 -46.56 -28.81
C SER A 496 -4.39 -45.90 -27.74
N ILE A 497 -4.96 -44.73 -28.03
CA ILE A 497 -5.86 -44.01 -27.11
C ILE A 497 -7.09 -44.85 -26.75
N LEU A 498 -7.71 -45.54 -27.72
CA LEU A 498 -8.86 -46.42 -27.47
C LEU A 498 -8.50 -47.55 -26.49
N VAL A 499 -7.31 -48.13 -26.58
CA VAL A 499 -6.84 -49.15 -25.64
C VAL A 499 -6.69 -48.57 -24.23
N LEU A 500 -6.17 -47.35 -24.10
CA LEU A 500 -6.01 -46.68 -22.80
C LEU A 500 -7.39 -46.35 -22.19
N LEU A 501 -8.31 -45.79 -22.97
CA LEU A 501 -9.67 -45.48 -22.52
C LEU A 501 -10.45 -46.72 -22.12
N LYS A 502 -10.30 -47.85 -22.83
CA LYS A 502 -10.92 -49.14 -22.45
C LYS A 502 -10.53 -49.61 -21.06
N ARG A 503 -9.30 -49.31 -20.60
CA ARG A 503 -8.87 -49.63 -19.23
C ARG A 503 -9.56 -48.73 -18.20
N CYS A 504 -9.79 -47.46 -18.54
CA CYS A 504 -10.43 -46.48 -17.67
C CYS A 504 -11.94 -46.76 -17.47
N VAL A 505 -12.58 -47.55 -18.33
CA VAL A 505 -13.97 -48.02 -18.14
C VAL A 505 -14.12 -48.89 -16.89
N MET A 506 -13.02 -49.50 -16.44
CA MET A 506 -12.96 -50.32 -15.23
C MET A 506 -12.38 -49.57 -14.03
N ASP A 507 -12.26 -48.24 -14.09
CA ASP A 507 -11.82 -47.42 -12.94
C ASP A 507 -12.76 -47.60 -11.75
N ASP A 508 -12.29 -47.40 -10.51
CA ASP A 508 -13.14 -47.56 -9.32
C ASP A 508 -14.13 -46.40 -9.16
N ASP A 509 -13.78 -45.21 -9.66
CA ASP A 509 -14.59 -44.01 -9.56
C ASP A 509 -15.65 -43.90 -10.66
N ASN A 510 -16.87 -43.46 -10.28
CA ASN A 510 -18.00 -43.35 -11.21
C ASN A 510 -17.75 -42.30 -12.30
N GLU A 511 -17.21 -41.13 -11.92
CA GLU A 511 -16.98 -40.02 -12.85
C GLU A 511 -16.00 -40.46 -13.94
N VAL A 512 -14.87 -41.03 -13.52
CA VAL A 512 -13.80 -41.45 -14.44
C VAL A 512 -14.32 -42.53 -15.40
N ARG A 513 -15.06 -43.52 -14.90
CA ARG A 513 -15.68 -44.58 -15.72
C ARG A 513 -16.67 -44.02 -16.73
N ASP A 514 -17.59 -43.16 -16.31
CA ASP A 514 -18.64 -42.61 -17.17
C ASP A 514 -18.03 -41.73 -18.25
N ARG A 515 -17.06 -40.88 -17.88
CA ARG A 515 -16.31 -40.04 -18.80
C ARG A 515 -15.50 -40.86 -19.80
N ALA A 516 -14.82 -41.92 -19.36
CA ALA A 516 -14.08 -42.83 -20.24
C ALA A 516 -15.01 -43.56 -21.21
N THR A 517 -16.15 -44.07 -20.71
CA THR A 517 -17.17 -44.76 -21.51
C THR A 517 -17.76 -43.83 -22.57
N PHE A 518 -18.09 -42.60 -22.18
CA PHE A 518 -18.59 -41.57 -23.09
C PHE A 518 -17.60 -41.30 -24.22
N TYR A 519 -16.35 -40.97 -23.89
CA TYR A 519 -15.34 -40.67 -24.91
C TYR A 519 -14.98 -41.87 -25.77
N LEU A 520 -14.93 -43.07 -25.20
CA LEU A 520 -14.70 -44.31 -25.95
C LEU A 520 -15.78 -44.51 -27.02
N ASN A 521 -17.06 -44.40 -26.64
CA ASN A 521 -18.19 -44.57 -27.55
C ASN A 521 -18.22 -43.51 -28.67
N VAL A 522 -17.83 -42.27 -28.38
CA VAL A 522 -17.75 -41.21 -29.40
C VAL A 522 -16.60 -41.47 -30.37
N LEU A 523 -15.42 -41.84 -29.86
CA LEU A 523 -14.24 -42.08 -30.67
C LEU A 523 -14.34 -43.35 -31.54
N GLU A 524 -14.99 -44.41 -31.06
CA GLU A 524 -15.20 -45.66 -31.82
C GLU A 524 -16.08 -45.46 -33.06
N GLN A 525 -16.94 -44.44 -33.07
CA GLN A 525 -17.74 -44.08 -34.24
C GLN A 525 -16.91 -43.49 -35.39
N LYS A 526 -15.67 -43.02 -35.11
CA LYS A 526 -14.75 -42.43 -36.09
C LYS A 526 -15.34 -41.27 -36.90
N GLN A 527 -16.32 -40.55 -36.33
CA GLN A 527 -16.97 -39.43 -36.99
C GLN A 527 -16.38 -38.10 -36.51
N LYS A 528 -15.73 -37.36 -37.41
CA LYS A 528 -15.11 -36.06 -37.09
C LYS A 528 -16.11 -35.03 -36.55
N ALA A 529 -17.36 -35.06 -37.03
CA ALA A 529 -18.42 -34.18 -36.55
C ALA A 529 -18.76 -34.41 -35.07
N LEU A 530 -18.83 -35.68 -34.64
CA LEU A 530 -19.08 -36.04 -33.24
C LEU A 530 -17.88 -35.70 -32.36
N ASN A 531 -16.66 -35.98 -32.83
CA ASN A 531 -15.43 -35.59 -32.13
C ASN A 531 -15.39 -34.07 -31.91
N ALA A 532 -15.70 -33.28 -32.94
CA ALA A 532 -15.78 -31.83 -32.84
C ALA A 532 -16.85 -31.38 -31.83
N GLY A 533 -18.06 -31.92 -31.93
CA GLY A 533 -19.20 -31.51 -31.09
C GLY A 533 -19.11 -31.90 -29.61
N TYR A 534 -18.49 -33.05 -29.30
CA TYR A 534 -18.54 -33.64 -27.96
C TYR A 534 -17.18 -33.71 -27.23
N ILE A 535 -16.06 -33.58 -27.95
CA ILE A 535 -14.71 -33.72 -27.36
C ILE A 535 -13.91 -32.42 -27.50
N LEU A 536 -13.90 -31.84 -28.71
CA LEU A 536 -13.06 -30.68 -29.02
C LEU A 536 -13.72 -29.36 -28.61
N ASN A 537 -15.00 -29.21 -28.90
CA ASN A 537 -15.77 -28.04 -28.55
C ASN A 537 -16.39 -28.25 -27.17
N GLY A 538 -15.91 -27.50 -26.18
CA GLY A 538 -16.48 -27.51 -24.83
C GLY A 538 -17.85 -26.84 -24.78
N LEU A 539 -18.44 -26.82 -23.57
CA LEU A 539 -19.69 -26.13 -23.32
C LEU A 539 -19.57 -24.65 -23.70
N THR A 540 -20.35 -24.19 -24.67
CA THR A 540 -20.26 -22.81 -25.21
C THR A 540 -21.09 -21.80 -24.43
N VAL A 541 -21.74 -22.22 -23.35
CA VAL A 541 -22.64 -21.37 -22.55
C VAL A 541 -21.93 -20.84 -21.30
N SER A 542 -22.36 -19.66 -20.83
CA SER A 542 -21.87 -19.06 -19.59
C SER A 542 -22.28 -19.91 -18.38
N ILE A 543 -21.34 -20.35 -17.54
CA ILE A 543 -21.66 -21.13 -16.32
C ILE A 543 -22.59 -20.33 -15.36
N PRO A 544 -22.32 -19.05 -15.03
CA PRO A 544 -23.25 -18.25 -14.24
C PRO A 544 -24.60 -17.99 -14.93
N GLY A 545 -24.62 -17.99 -16.27
CA GLY A 545 -25.85 -17.92 -17.04
C GLY A 545 -26.65 -19.22 -16.96
N LEU A 546 -25.97 -20.36 -17.02
CA LEU A 546 -26.53 -21.70 -16.92
C LEU A 546 -27.11 -21.93 -15.53
N GLU A 547 -26.37 -21.57 -14.48
CA GLU A 547 -26.83 -21.65 -13.09
C GLU A 547 -28.13 -20.86 -12.88
N ARG A 548 -28.16 -19.60 -13.32
CA ARG A 548 -29.38 -18.77 -13.23
C ARG A 548 -30.54 -19.35 -14.02
N ALA A 549 -30.30 -19.78 -15.25
CA ALA A 549 -31.34 -20.36 -16.10
C ALA A 549 -31.89 -21.67 -15.50
N LEU A 550 -31.03 -22.52 -14.93
CA LEU A 550 -31.42 -23.75 -14.25
C LEU A 550 -32.18 -23.45 -12.95
N HIS A 551 -31.72 -22.47 -12.16
CA HIS A 551 -32.39 -22.04 -10.92
C HIS A 551 -33.77 -21.44 -11.21
N GLN A 552 -33.91 -20.67 -12.28
CA GLN A 552 -35.21 -20.18 -12.72
C GLN A 552 -36.12 -21.33 -13.17
N TYR A 553 -35.57 -22.30 -13.91
CA TYR A 553 -36.31 -23.47 -14.37
C TYR A 553 -36.77 -24.37 -13.22
N THR A 554 -36.03 -24.46 -12.11
CA THR A 554 -36.47 -25.19 -10.91
C THR A 554 -37.50 -24.43 -10.09
N LEU A 555 -37.47 -23.09 -10.09
CA LEU A 555 -38.47 -22.24 -9.43
C LEU A 555 -39.81 -22.21 -10.21
N GLU A 556 -39.75 -22.25 -11.54
CA GLU A 556 -40.92 -22.29 -12.42
C GLU A 556 -40.87 -23.55 -13.31
N PRO A 557 -41.17 -24.74 -12.75
CA PRO A 557 -41.08 -25.99 -13.48
C PRO A 557 -42.04 -25.99 -14.67
N SER A 558 -41.47 -25.98 -15.87
CA SER A 558 -42.17 -26.07 -17.14
C SER A 558 -42.34 -27.54 -17.56
N GLU A 559 -43.44 -27.90 -18.24
CA GLU A 559 -43.60 -29.22 -18.85
C GLU A 559 -42.61 -29.47 -20.02
N LYS A 560 -42.08 -28.39 -20.61
CA LYS A 560 -41.04 -28.48 -21.65
C LYS A 560 -39.66 -28.65 -21.00
N PRO A 561 -38.82 -29.60 -21.47
CA PRO A 561 -37.46 -29.78 -21.01
C PRO A 561 -36.62 -28.51 -21.10
N PHE A 562 -35.68 -28.34 -20.17
CA PHE A 562 -34.71 -27.24 -20.19
C PHE A 562 -33.90 -27.24 -21.50
N ASP A 563 -33.91 -26.11 -22.21
CA ASP A 563 -33.17 -25.95 -23.46
C ASP A 563 -31.86 -25.20 -23.21
N LEU A 564 -30.72 -25.86 -23.43
CA LEU A 564 -29.40 -25.24 -23.28
C LEU A 564 -29.21 -24.01 -24.18
N LYS A 565 -29.98 -23.87 -25.26
CA LYS A 565 -29.97 -22.71 -26.16
C LYS A 565 -30.56 -21.45 -25.55
N SER A 566 -31.32 -21.56 -24.45
CA SER A 566 -31.83 -20.38 -23.74
C SER A 566 -30.75 -19.73 -22.87
N VAL A 567 -29.60 -20.40 -22.68
CA VAL A 567 -28.50 -19.90 -21.87
C VAL A 567 -27.61 -18.99 -22.71
N PRO A 568 -27.24 -17.79 -22.21
CA PRO A 568 -26.30 -16.92 -22.91
C PRO A 568 -24.99 -17.65 -23.24
N LEU A 569 -24.54 -17.49 -24.48
CA LEU A 569 -23.23 -17.98 -24.90
C LEU A 569 -22.13 -17.30 -24.06
N ALA A 570 -21.07 -18.04 -23.74
CA ALA A 570 -19.87 -17.47 -23.14
C ALA A 570 -19.24 -16.50 -24.17
N THR A 571 -19.36 -15.20 -23.94
CA THR A 571 -18.68 -14.19 -24.75
C THR A 571 -17.16 -14.30 -24.53
N ALA A 572 -16.50 -15.14 -25.32
CA ALA A 572 -15.03 -15.26 -25.48
C ALA A 572 -14.25 -15.60 -24.18
N PRO A 573 -12.97 -16.04 -24.27
CA PRO A 573 -12.26 -16.67 -23.15
C PRO A 573 -11.95 -15.64 -22.06
N ILE A 574 -11.65 -16.13 -20.85
CA ILE A 574 -11.11 -15.33 -19.74
C ILE A 574 -9.71 -14.84 -20.15
N VAL A 575 -9.66 -13.82 -20.99
CA VAL A 575 -8.50 -12.96 -21.20
C VAL A 575 -8.96 -11.60 -20.70
N GLU A 576 -8.37 -11.16 -19.59
CA GLU A 576 -8.46 -9.78 -19.13
C GLU A 576 -7.91 -8.85 -20.23
N GLN A 577 -8.77 -8.38 -21.14
CA GLN A 577 -8.37 -7.37 -22.11
C GLN A 577 -8.35 -6.00 -21.43
N ARG A 578 -7.13 -5.55 -21.14
CA ARG A 578 -6.77 -4.15 -20.96
C ARG A 578 -7.34 -3.31 -22.11
N ALA A 579 -8.03 -2.24 -21.76
CA ALA A 579 -8.56 -1.27 -22.71
C ALA A 579 -7.44 -0.37 -23.26
N GLU A 580 -7.31 -0.32 -24.59
CA GLU A 580 -6.69 0.80 -25.30
C GLU A 580 -7.75 1.55 -26.11
N ASN A 581 -7.65 2.87 -26.08
CA ASN A 581 -8.58 3.83 -26.67
C ASN A 581 -8.33 4.02 -28.18
N ALA A 582 -9.38 3.91 -29.01
CA ALA A 582 -9.60 4.80 -30.17
C ALA A 582 -11.04 4.67 -30.74
N PRO A 583 -11.64 5.75 -31.30
CA PRO A 583 -13.05 5.77 -31.70
C PRO A 583 -13.24 5.69 -33.22
N VAL A 584 -14.21 4.93 -33.75
CA VAL A 584 -15.01 5.29 -34.94
C VAL A 584 -16.34 4.53 -34.94
N ALA A 585 -17.41 5.25 -35.25
CA ALA A 585 -18.78 4.80 -35.46
C ALA A 585 -18.96 3.94 -36.74
N VAL A 586 -19.95 3.04 -36.75
CA VAL A 586 -21.01 2.92 -37.78
C VAL A 586 -21.94 1.75 -37.42
N VAL A 587 -23.21 2.00 -37.70
CA VAL A 587 -24.46 1.33 -37.33
C VAL A 587 -24.65 -0.07 -37.95
N LYS A 588 -25.14 -1.03 -37.15
CA LYS A 588 -26.02 -2.14 -37.59
C LYS A 588 -27.14 -2.41 -36.57
N GLN A 589 -28.31 -2.70 -37.11
CA GLN A 589 -29.63 -2.94 -36.48
C GLN A 589 -29.73 -4.34 -35.80
N PRO A 590 -30.84 -4.67 -35.10
CA PRO A 590 -30.82 -5.17 -33.72
C PRO A 590 -30.73 -6.70 -33.61
N GLU A 591 -29.92 -7.18 -32.67
CA GLU A 591 -30.05 -8.51 -32.10
C GLU A 591 -30.37 -8.40 -30.60
N LYS A 592 -31.19 -9.35 -30.14
CA LYS A 592 -31.86 -9.36 -28.84
C LYS A 592 -30.88 -9.10 -27.68
N VAL A 593 -31.26 -8.12 -26.89
CA VAL A 593 -30.48 -7.48 -25.82
C VAL A 593 -30.13 -8.50 -24.74
N ALA A 594 -28.83 -8.76 -24.59
CA ALA A 594 -28.27 -9.23 -23.32
C ALA A 594 -28.59 -8.18 -22.26
N ALA A 595 -29.13 -8.62 -21.10
CA ALA A 595 -29.52 -7.72 -20.03
C ALA A 595 -28.40 -6.73 -19.73
N THR A 596 -28.68 -5.44 -19.93
CA THR A 596 -27.66 -4.41 -19.76
C THR A 596 -27.22 -4.39 -18.30
N ARG A 597 -25.96 -4.04 -18.01
CA ARG A 597 -25.42 -3.92 -16.62
C ARG A 597 -26.34 -3.10 -15.70
N GLN A 598 -27.12 -2.19 -16.28
CA GLN A 598 -28.11 -1.37 -15.60
C GLN A 598 -29.34 -2.16 -15.12
N GLU A 599 -29.78 -3.19 -15.84
CA GLU A 599 -30.86 -4.10 -15.42
C GLU A 599 -30.44 -4.95 -14.22
N ILE A 600 -29.18 -5.42 -14.19
CA ILE A 600 -28.63 -6.15 -13.05
C ILE A 600 -28.64 -5.28 -11.79
N PHE A 601 -28.22 -4.01 -11.90
CA PHE A 601 -28.27 -3.08 -10.77
C PHE A 601 -29.70 -2.72 -10.37
N GLN A 602 -30.63 -2.61 -11.32
CA GLN A 602 -32.04 -2.40 -11.02
C GLN A 602 -32.61 -3.54 -10.17
N GLU A 603 -32.28 -4.78 -10.51
CA GLU A 603 -32.74 -5.98 -9.80
C GLU A 603 -32.13 -6.08 -8.40
N GLN A 604 -30.81 -5.87 -8.28
CA GLN A 604 -30.10 -5.87 -6.99
C GLN A 604 -30.62 -4.80 -6.03
N LEU A 605 -30.81 -3.56 -6.51
CA LEU A 605 -31.34 -2.47 -5.70
C LEU A 605 -32.83 -2.67 -5.39
N GLY A 606 -33.59 -3.29 -6.29
CA GLY A 606 -34.99 -3.64 -6.08
C GLY A 606 -35.22 -4.76 -5.06
N ALA A 607 -34.22 -5.63 -4.83
CA ALA A 607 -34.26 -6.65 -3.81
C ALA A 607 -34.22 -6.09 -2.38
N ILE A 608 -33.72 -4.87 -2.20
CA ILE A 608 -33.64 -4.17 -0.91
C ILE A 608 -35.01 -3.52 -0.60
N PRO A 609 -35.75 -3.96 0.43
CA PRO A 609 -37.11 -3.46 0.71
C PRO A 609 -37.23 -1.94 0.84
N GLU A 610 -36.22 -1.30 1.42
CA GLU A 610 -36.14 0.14 1.66
C GLU A 610 -36.00 0.96 0.37
N PHE A 611 -35.56 0.35 -0.74
CA PHE A 611 -35.30 1.02 -2.01
C PHE A 611 -36.41 0.87 -3.04
N ARG A 612 -37.45 0.05 -2.77
CA ARG A 612 -38.60 -0.11 -3.69
C ARG A 612 -39.31 1.20 -4.03
N GLY A 613 -39.29 2.19 -3.13
CA GLY A 613 -39.91 3.50 -3.32
C GLY A 613 -39.14 4.47 -4.21
N LEU A 614 -37.90 4.16 -4.61
CA LEU A 614 -37.03 5.07 -5.36
C LEU A 614 -37.34 5.14 -6.87
N GLY A 615 -38.18 4.22 -7.37
CA GLY A 615 -38.55 4.14 -8.79
C GLY A 615 -37.46 3.47 -9.65
N PRO A 616 -37.54 3.60 -10.99
CA PRO A 616 -36.56 2.99 -11.89
C PRO A 616 -35.22 3.73 -11.85
N LEU A 617 -34.15 2.95 -11.90
CA LEU A 617 -32.74 3.37 -11.94
C LEU A 617 -32.45 4.07 -13.27
N PHE A 618 -32.10 5.35 -13.19
CA PHE A 618 -31.85 6.18 -14.37
C PHE A 618 -30.49 5.90 -15.00
N LYS A 619 -29.44 5.77 -14.18
CA LYS A 619 -28.07 5.47 -14.64
C LYS A 619 -27.19 5.01 -13.48
N SER A 620 -26.20 4.18 -13.76
CA SER A 620 -25.12 3.86 -12.81
C SER A 620 -23.76 4.34 -13.32
N SER A 621 -22.79 4.56 -12.43
CA SER A 621 -21.41 4.86 -12.84
C SER A 621 -20.84 3.69 -13.65
N PRO A 622 -20.13 3.95 -14.76
CA PRO A 622 -19.64 2.91 -15.66
C PRO A 622 -18.60 2.01 -14.97
N GLU A 623 -17.85 2.54 -14.02
CA GLU A 623 -16.88 1.80 -13.21
C GLU A 623 -17.05 2.13 -11.71
N PRO A 624 -16.85 1.15 -10.81
CA PRO A 624 -16.79 1.39 -9.37
C PRO A 624 -15.55 2.22 -9.01
N VAL A 625 -15.73 3.23 -8.16
CA VAL A 625 -14.64 4.08 -7.65
C VAL A 625 -14.02 3.43 -6.41
N ALA A 626 -12.71 3.19 -6.42
CA ALA A 626 -12.02 2.70 -5.23
C ALA A 626 -12.07 3.73 -4.10
N LEU A 627 -12.57 3.33 -2.93
CA LEU A 627 -12.61 4.15 -1.72
C LEU A 627 -11.43 3.86 -0.79
N THR A 628 -10.83 2.67 -0.90
CA THR A 628 -9.61 2.30 -0.17
C THR A 628 -8.46 1.99 -1.13
N GLU A 629 -7.24 2.13 -0.63
CA GLU A 629 -6.03 1.77 -1.38
C GLU A 629 -5.93 0.25 -1.51
N LEU A 630 -5.34 -0.22 -2.63
CA LEU A 630 -5.23 -1.66 -2.94
C LEU A 630 -4.43 -2.47 -1.92
N GLU A 631 -3.65 -1.80 -1.05
CA GLU A 631 -2.81 -2.40 0.00
C GLU A 631 -3.52 -2.51 1.36
N THR A 632 -4.79 -2.09 1.44
CA THR A 632 -5.59 -2.25 2.67
C THR A 632 -6.21 -3.65 2.75
N GLU A 633 -6.37 -4.18 3.96
CA GLU A 633 -6.96 -5.51 4.23
C GLU A 633 -8.35 -5.69 3.58
N TYR A 634 -9.10 -4.59 3.41
CA TYR A 634 -10.39 -4.56 2.73
C TYR A 634 -10.38 -3.56 1.56
N VAL A 635 -10.51 -4.08 0.34
CA VAL A 635 -10.65 -3.25 -0.87
C VAL A 635 -12.11 -2.86 -1.07
N VAL A 636 -12.47 -1.63 -0.71
CA VAL A 636 -13.82 -1.09 -0.84
C VAL A 636 -13.93 -0.33 -2.15
N ARG A 637 -14.90 -0.69 -2.99
CA ARG A 637 -15.23 -0.01 -4.23
C ARG A 637 -16.70 0.43 -4.19
N CYS A 638 -16.98 1.63 -4.68
CA CYS A 638 -18.31 2.22 -4.64
C CYS A 638 -18.83 2.51 -6.06
N THR A 639 -20.03 2.03 -6.36
CA THR A 639 -20.79 2.33 -7.58
C THR A 639 -21.87 3.35 -7.25
N LYS A 640 -22.00 4.39 -8.09
CA LYS A 640 -23.01 5.45 -7.90
C LYS A 640 -24.22 5.15 -8.76
N HIS A 641 -25.40 5.10 -8.15
CA HIS A 641 -26.68 4.84 -8.80
C HIS A 641 -27.55 6.09 -8.73
N THR A 642 -27.99 6.60 -9.87
CA THR A 642 -28.84 7.78 -9.97
C THR A 642 -30.27 7.35 -10.22
N PHE A 643 -31.18 7.79 -9.35
CA PHE A 643 -32.63 7.71 -9.50
C PHE A 643 -33.18 9.12 -9.77
N VAL A 644 -34.48 9.22 -10.06
CA VAL A 644 -35.14 10.49 -10.44
C VAL A 644 -34.93 11.60 -9.40
N SER A 645 -34.94 11.26 -8.12
CA SER A 645 -34.84 12.21 -6.99
C SER A 645 -33.78 11.85 -5.96
N HIS A 646 -33.02 10.76 -6.17
CA HIS A 646 -32.10 10.20 -5.18
C HIS A 646 -30.80 9.69 -5.82
N MET A 647 -29.73 9.66 -5.02
CA MET A 647 -28.50 8.95 -5.35
C MET A 647 -28.25 7.85 -4.33
N VAL A 648 -28.00 6.63 -4.80
CA VAL A 648 -27.65 5.46 -3.99
C VAL A 648 -26.19 5.11 -4.25
N PHE A 649 -25.45 4.80 -3.20
CA PHE A 649 -24.05 4.38 -3.26
C PHE A 649 -23.99 2.91 -2.87
N GLN A 650 -23.69 2.03 -3.84
CA GLN A 650 -23.51 0.60 -3.64
C GLN A 650 -22.03 0.27 -3.45
#